data_AF-A0A3L7TGR9-F1
#
_entry.id   AF-A0A3L7TGR9-F1
#
_cell.length_a   1.000
_cell.length_b   1.000
_cell.length_c   1.000
_cell.angle_alpha   90.00
_cell.angle_beta   90.00
_cell.angle_gamma   90.00
#
_symmetry.space_group_name_H-M   'P 1'
#
loop_
_entity.id
_entity.type
_entity.pdbx_description
1 polymer ?
#
loop_
_entity_poly.entity_id
_entity_poly.type
_entity_poly.pdbx_seq_one_letter_code
_entity_poly.pdbx_strand_id
1 'polypeptide(L)'
;MRSSLGLFLMGCMMCVVGCGPMGAEFERVPPPLAFAEVRETSRWCSTFDPKWWKAIDDSYTVYDQEVEELILRDWDQFATLATQERMQSKQVDARAARSLLTRMRGVEQKSNGLEIAFINRCRETLPPESKEFLELFSARRRFERAGSTWISPSEALPGPLEILALDGPPINARQLIEAAIGVYSRSAEVLERERRKRFTAYLEFIETNTSAIAVLGEVEAAHGKQSPKAKQHAAIVSGCRDVLQSAHDASDEAVRRALSTEAQGFASFIEDPVRRADFEERILQCFVVEGLSAPASRAQFAVLRAIAERMDVDADRVKRLAEIAAFEATWTADWGSVKAALRDSASVPQGALLARAKQLKDKLDHFAAPSIRSNAPEFDRLMRLVAARVLRAEDAAAQLTGEIALTPKVEVVEDALAQSRDRGMRLFVGWPLHPESTSVIAAALNLDAAQALRVEEIRREEATRLAERTAPVLEKVKDVSRELQNVARDSVDMHVRRVMQQVRAHLLITHALDGEANARFIDRVAEEMHVSTDDARWRVPRLTAALLCEVGAKTAEGEGESLGGVTDAAALDLFSLPRAAGLTAVEEELFNELVLAHALELLDAAHAARERMLMNVSRIFRVLAMGGDVGEYWETFEAGAVATELRFAILSESRRVLGGDAADRIERAFRLLVVPGLECERSMLIDALRECAEDSSTAPELAAVAAVVVIEADARRTRALRDATRWRAHRVLSEPLRSEEAWNALARISPMGALLRQRSIDADERAFAAVARVVNTSAMPDWLREGIESFEARRVRQFFPERREWKIDRSES
;
A
#
# COMPACT_ATOMS: atom_id res chain seq x y z
N MET A 1 -20.12 3.31 -34.53
CA MET A 1 -19.17 3.31 -33.40
C MET A 1 -19.81 2.52 -32.27
N ARG A 2 -19.16 1.43 -31.86
CA ARG A 2 -19.63 0.44 -30.89
C ARG A 2 -19.18 0.89 -29.49
N SER A 3 -20.03 1.58 -28.74
CA SER A 3 -19.74 1.92 -27.34
C SER A 3 -20.26 0.78 -26.46
N SER A 4 -19.36 0.01 -25.88
CA SER A 4 -19.68 -1.13 -25.02
C SER A 4 -20.19 -0.66 -23.65
N LEU A 5 -20.99 -1.51 -22.97
CA LEU A 5 -21.60 -1.20 -21.67
C LEU A 5 -20.54 -0.91 -20.59
N GLY A 6 -19.38 -1.57 -20.66
CA GLY A 6 -18.22 -1.28 -19.83
C GLY A 6 -17.62 0.09 -20.11
N LEU A 7 -17.50 0.51 -21.37
CA LEU A 7 -17.08 1.87 -21.74
C LEU A 7 -18.10 2.95 -21.36
N PHE A 8 -19.38 2.61 -21.25
CA PHE A 8 -20.42 3.52 -20.76
C PHE A 8 -20.35 3.70 -19.23
N LEU A 9 -20.17 2.60 -18.47
CA LEU A 9 -19.97 2.64 -17.01
C LEU A 9 -18.61 3.25 -16.63
N MET A 10 -17.55 2.93 -17.37
CA MET A 10 -16.18 3.44 -17.19
C MET A 10 -16.04 4.88 -17.72
N GLY A 11 -16.74 5.24 -18.80
CA GLY A 11 -16.76 6.60 -19.36
C GLY A 11 -17.53 7.61 -18.51
N CYS A 12 -18.50 7.15 -17.72
CA CYS A 12 -19.12 7.96 -16.68
C CYS A 12 -18.20 8.18 -15.46
N MET A 13 -17.35 7.21 -15.09
CA MET A 13 -16.37 7.36 -14.00
C MET A 13 -15.12 8.17 -14.40
N MET A 14 -14.55 7.93 -15.59
CA MET A 14 -13.29 8.56 -16.02
C MET A 14 -13.41 10.07 -16.28
N CYS A 15 -14.62 10.58 -16.57
CA CYS A 15 -14.85 12.01 -16.74
C CYS A 15 -14.89 12.80 -15.41
N VAL A 16 -14.76 12.13 -14.25
CA VAL A 16 -15.00 12.73 -12.92
C VAL A 16 -13.78 12.68 -11.98
N VAL A 17 -12.76 11.85 -12.26
CA VAL A 17 -11.55 11.74 -11.39
C VAL A 17 -10.64 12.99 -11.46
N GLY A 18 -10.87 13.89 -12.41
CA GLY A 18 -10.08 15.11 -12.60
C GLY A 18 -10.56 16.30 -11.79
N CYS A 19 -10.57 16.21 -10.45
CA CYS A 19 -10.47 17.30 -9.46
C CYS A 19 -11.03 16.84 -8.10
N GLY A 20 -10.36 15.90 -7.44
CA GLY A 20 -10.70 15.57 -6.05
C GLY A 20 -10.57 16.82 -5.15
N PRO A 21 -11.53 17.10 -4.25
CA PRO A 21 -11.38 18.14 -3.24
C PRO A 21 -10.15 17.84 -2.37
N MET A 22 -9.46 18.90 -1.89
CA MET A 22 -8.37 18.74 -0.92
C MET A 22 -8.79 17.73 0.16
N GLY A 23 -8.00 16.66 0.33
CA GLY A 23 -8.27 15.65 1.36
C GLY A 23 -8.53 16.36 2.69
N ALA A 24 -9.66 16.05 3.32
CA ALA A 24 -10.08 16.74 4.53
C ALA A 24 -8.98 16.63 5.60
N GLU A 25 -8.67 17.72 6.31
CA GLU A 25 -7.65 17.71 7.38
C GLU A 25 -7.97 16.69 8.50
N PHE A 26 -9.17 16.10 8.49
CA PHE A 26 -9.67 15.12 9.44
C PHE A 26 -9.06 13.72 9.31
N GLU A 27 -8.26 13.42 8.28
CA GLU A 27 -7.71 12.06 8.04
C GLU A 27 -6.34 11.82 8.72
N ARG A 28 -5.84 12.73 9.57
CA ARG A 28 -4.45 12.73 10.07
C ARG A 28 -4.30 12.30 11.53
N VAL A 29 -5.03 11.27 11.95
CA VAL A 29 -4.79 10.62 13.26
C VAL A 29 -3.40 9.96 13.22
N PRO A 30 -2.50 10.23 14.18
CA PRO A 30 -1.17 9.61 14.22
C PRO A 30 -1.28 8.07 14.22
N PRO A 31 -0.40 7.35 13.51
CA PRO A 31 -0.37 5.89 13.59
C PRO A 31 -0.08 5.42 15.03
N PRO A 32 -0.53 4.21 15.43
CA PRO A 32 -0.14 3.62 16.70
C PRO A 32 1.39 3.54 16.88
N LEU A 33 1.83 3.45 18.13
CA LEU A 33 3.23 3.23 18.48
C LEU A 33 3.74 1.91 17.88
N ALA A 34 4.86 1.97 17.15
CA ALA A 34 5.60 0.79 16.70
C ALA A 34 6.65 0.34 17.71
N PHE A 35 6.86 -0.98 17.83
CA PHE A 35 7.91 -1.53 18.71
C PHE A 35 9.30 -1.07 18.26
N ALA A 36 9.46 -0.87 16.95
CA ALA A 36 10.62 -0.22 16.34
C ALA A 36 11.02 1.10 17.03
N GLU A 37 10.06 1.97 17.36
CA GLU A 37 10.31 3.27 17.99
C GLU A 37 10.83 3.12 19.44
N VAL A 38 10.36 2.08 20.14
CA VAL A 38 10.83 1.76 21.50
C VAL A 38 12.29 1.29 21.45
N ARG A 39 12.62 0.40 20.50
CA ARG A 39 14.00 -0.07 20.25
C ARG A 39 14.93 1.06 19.83
N GLU A 40 14.51 1.90 18.91
CA GLU A 40 15.30 3.05 18.51
C GLU A 40 15.57 3.96 19.72
N THR A 41 14.56 4.23 20.57
CA THR A 41 14.73 5.07 21.76
C THR A 41 15.75 4.50 22.73
N SER A 42 15.74 3.18 22.95
CA SER A 42 16.65 2.53 23.90
C SER A 42 18.12 2.78 23.62
N ARG A 43 18.51 2.92 22.34
CA ARG A 43 19.90 3.10 21.92
C ARG A 43 20.46 4.47 22.24
N TRP A 44 19.58 5.47 22.36
CA TRP A 44 19.98 6.81 22.77
C TRP A 44 20.30 6.88 24.25
N CYS A 45 19.93 5.87 25.04
CA CYS A 45 20.11 5.85 26.49
C CYS A 45 21.24 4.89 26.87
N SER A 46 22.39 5.43 27.25
CA SER A 46 23.54 4.66 27.73
C SER A 46 23.25 3.82 28.99
N THR A 47 22.24 4.24 29.75
CA THR A 47 21.76 3.59 30.96
C THR A 47 20.78 2.45 30.67
N PHE A 48 20.40 2.22 29.41
CA PHE A 48 19.44 1.18 29.06
C PHE A 48 20.01 -0.21 29.30
N ASP A 49 19.37 -0.99 30.19
CA ASP A 49 19.71 -2.39 30.42
C ASP A 49 18.86 -3.30 29.53
N PRO A 50 19.46 -4.15 28.66
CA PRO A 50 18.72 -5.10 27.84
C PRO A 50 17.80 -6.06 28.61
N LYS A 51 18.00 -6.25 29.92
CA LYS A 51 17.09 -7.03 30.77
C LYS A 51 15.69 -6.44 30.86
N TRP A 52 15.53 -5.14 30.59
CA TRP A 52 14.24 -4.45 30.59
C TRP A 52 13.32 -4.88 29.44
N TRP A 53 13.88 -5.46 28.36
CA TRP A 53 13.10 -5.82 27.17
C TRP A 53 11.93 -6.74 27.45
N LYS A 54 12.03 -7.64 28.42
CA LYS A 54 10.92 -8.54 28.77
C LYS A 54 9.71 -7.75 29.28
N ALA A 55 9.92 -6.87 30.27
CA ALA A 55 8.84 -6.07 30.86
C ALA A 55 8.23 -5.08 29.84
N ILE A 56 9.07 -4.54 28.96
CA ILE A 56 8.65 -3.66 27.85
C ILE A 56 7.79 -4.46 26.85
N ASP A 57 8.22 -5.65 26.45
CA ASP A 57 7.49 -6.50 25.49
C ASP A 57 6.15 -7.00 26.05
N ASP A 58 6.11 -7.36 27.33
CA ASP A 58 4.88 -7.72 28.05
C ASP A 58 3.91 -6.52 28.07
N SER A 59 4.41 -5.31 28.38
CA SER A 59 3.62 -4.08 28.37
C SER A 59 3.14 -3.69 26.97
N TYR A 60 3.96 -3.93 25.94
CA TYR A 60 3.65 -3.63 24.55
C TYR A 60 2.59 -4.59 24.01
N THR A 61 2.62 -5.86 24.42
CA THR A 61 1.59 -6.85 24.04
C THR A 61 0.21 -6.42 24.54
N VAL A 62 0.12 -5.88 25.76
CA VAL A 62 -1.14 -5.30 26.28
C VAL A 62 -1.55 -4.06 25.50
N TYR A 63 -0.61 -3.17 25.19
CA TYR A 63 -0.87 -1.97 24.39
C TYR A 63 -1.42 -2.31 22.99
N ASP A 64 -0.79 -3.26 22.30
CA ASP A 64 -1.19 -3.69 20.95
C ASP A 64 -2.63 -4.24 20.93
N GLN A 65 -3.03 -4.98 21.97
CA GLN A 65 -4.42 -5.46 22.13
C GLN A 65 -5.40 -4.31 22.41
N GLU A 66 -5.04 -3.36 23.29
CA GLU A 66 -5.87 -2.20 23.60
C GLU A 66 -6.07 -1.29 22.36
N VAL A 67 -5.03 -1.14 21.53
CA VAL A 67 -5.11 -0.39 20.27
C VAL A 67 -6.02 -1.10 19.27
N GLU A 68 -5.92 -2.42 19.14
CA GLU A 68 -6.82 -3.19 18.29
C GLU A 68 -8.29 -2.98 18.69
N GLU A 69 -8.60 -3.02 20.00
CA GLU A 69 -9.95 -2.74 20.51
C GLU A 69 -10.41 -1.31 20.20
N LEU A 70 -9.52 -0.31 20.35
CA LEU A 70 -9.81 1.08 20.00
C LEU A 70 -10.14 1.22 18.51
N ILE A 71 -9.36 0.54 17.65
CA ILE A 71 -9.57 0.58 16.21
C ILE A 71 -10.93 -0.01 15.85
N LEU A 72 -11.24 -1.20 16.35
CA LEU A 72 -12.49 -1.90 16.07
C LEU A 72 -13.72 -1.13 16.55
N ARG A 73 -13.65 -0.47 17.71
CA ARG A 73 -14.79 0.22 18.31
C ARG A 73 -15.01 1.62 17.77
N ASP A 74 -13.95 2.40 17.61
CA ASP A 74 -14.06 3.84 17.37
C ASP A 74 -13.38 4.29 16.08
N TRP A 75 -12.14 3.84 15.83
CA TRP A 75 -11.32 4.42 14.76
C TRP A 75 -11.78 4.00 13.37
N ASP A 76 -12.08 2.71 13.14
CA ASP A 76 -12.59 2.24 11.85
C ASP A 76 -13.94 2.90 11.53
N GLN A 77 -14.82 3.06 12.53
CA GLN A 77 -16.09 3.76 12.34
C GLN A 77 -15.88 5.22 11.94
N PHE A 78 -14.92 5.91 12.58
CA PHE A 78 -14.53 7.26 12.22
C PHE A 78 -13.95 7.32 10.79
N ALA A 79 -13.03 6.42 10.44
CA ALA A 79 -12.40 6.38 9.12
C ALA A 79 -13.43 6.11 8.01
N THR A 80 -14.35 5.18 8.23
CA THR A 80 -15.48 4.92 7.33
C THR A 80 -16.36 6.15 7.18
N LEU A 81 -16.73 6.84 8.27
CA LEU A 81 -17.54 8.05 8.19
C LEU A 81 -16.81 9.21 7.50
N ALA A 82 -15.53 9.43 7.79
CA ALA A 82 -14.74 10.45 7.13
C ALA A 82 -14.64 10.18 5.62
N THR A 83 -14.43 8.91 5.25
CA THR A 83 -14.42 8.46 3.86
C THR A 83 -15.79 8.63 3.20
N GLN A 84 -16.87 8.25 3.89
CA GLN A 84 -18.25 8.41 3.42
C GLN A 84 -18.62 9.88 3.25
N GLU A 85 -18.25 10.78 4.15
CA GLU A 85 -18.52 12.22 4.02
C GLU A 85 -17.74 12.85 2.86
N ARG A 86 -16.50 12.40 2.63
CA ARG A 86 -15.71 12.76 1.43
C ARG A 86 -16.37 12.27 0.15
N MET A 87 -16.97 11.09 0.18
CA MET A 87 -17.65 10.45 -0.94
C MET A 87 -19.05 11.04 -1.19
N GLN A 88 -19.81 11.33 -0.13
CA GLN A 88 -21.21 11.73 -0.18
C GLN A 88 -21.45 13.23 -0.38
N SER A 89 -20.39 14.03 -0.46
CA SER A 89 -20.55 15.46 -0.61
C SER A 89 -19.50 16.01 -1.56
N LYS A 90 -19.95 16.77 -2.57
CA LYS A 90 -19.05 17.67 -3.32
C LYS A 90 -18.30 18.63 -2.38
N GLN A 91 -18.86 18.84 -1.19
CA GLN A 91 -18.26 19.61 -0.11
C GLN A 91 -18.91 19.28 1.25
N VAL A 92 -18.06 19.03 2.25
CA VAL A 92 -18.49 18.81 3.64
C VAL A 92 -19.08 20.11 4.21
N ASP A 93 -20.27 20.05 4.79
CA ASP A 93 -20.88 21.21 5.45
C ASP A 93 -20.25 21.47 6.84
N ALA A 94 -20.47 22.67 7.39
CA ALA A 94 -19.87 23.08 8.66
C ALA A 94 -20.28 22.18 9.85
N ARG A 95 -21.48 21.60 9.83
CA ARG A 95 -21.96 20.73 10.92
C ARG A 95 -21.29 19.36 10.85
N ALA A 96 -21.21 18.78 9.67
CA ALA A 96 -20.51 17.52 9.39
C ALA A 96 -19.01 17.66 9.71
N ALA A 97 -18.38 18.76 9.30
CA ALA A 97 -16.97 19.05 9.59
C ALA A 97 -16.68 19.13 11.10
N ARG A 98 -17.52 19.84 11.86
CA ARG A 98 -17.39 19.90 13.33
C ARG A 98 -17.58 18.53 13.97
N SER A 99 -18.54 17.74 13.51
CA SER A 99 -18.80 16.37 13.99
C SER A 99 -17.58 15.45 13.74
N LEU A 100 -17.03 15.47 12.52
CA LEU A 100 -15.83 14.72 12.15
C LEU A 100 -14.63 15.13 13.00
N LEU A 101 -14.41 16.44 13.20
CA LEU A 101 -13.33 16.93 14.06
C LEU A 101 -13.46 16.45 15.51
N THR A 102 -14.67 16.48 16.06
CA THR A 102 -14.92 15.98 17.43
C THR A 102 -14.61 14.49 17.54
N ARG A 103 -15.01 13.68 16.55
CA ARG A 103 -14.72 12.24 16.52
C ARG A 103 -13.22 11.97 16.38
N MET A 104 -12.55 12.64 15.45
CA MET A 104 -11.09 12.56 15.26
C MET A 104 -10.36 12.85 16.57
N ARG A 105 -10.70 13.95 17.25
CA ARG A 105 -10.11 14.30 18.55
C ARG A 105 -10.40 13.26 19.62
N GLY A 106 -11.58 12.64 19.60
CA GLY A 106 -11.92 11.55 20.50
C GLY A 106 -11.02 10.32 20.29
N VAL A 107 -10.79 9.93 19.04
CA VAL A 107 -9.85 8.84 18.68
C VAL A 107 -8.43 9.20 19.09
N GLU A 108 -7.94 10.40 18.76
CA GLU A 108 -6.61 10.88 19.15
C GLU A 108 -6.40 10.86 20.67
N GLN A 109 -7.39 11.31 21.44
CA GLN A 109 -7.33 11.33 22.91
C GLN A 109 -7.26 9.92 23.48
N LYS A 110 -8.07 8.98 22.97
CA LYS A 110 -8.05 7.58 23.39
C LYS A 110 -6.71 6.93 23.04
N SER A 111 -6.23 7.09 21.81
CA SER A 111 -4.93 6.59 21.35
C SER A 111 -3.78 7.12 22.23
N ASN A 112 -3.78 8.43 22.51
CA ASN A 112 -2.81 9.03 23.42
C ASN A 112 -2.90 8.45 24.84
N GLY A 113 -4.11 8.23 25.35
CA GLY A 113 -4.34 7.59 26.63
C GLY A 113 -3.73 6.18 26.72
N LEU A 114 -3.83 5.39 25.66
CA LEU A 114 -3.23 4.04 25.58
C LEU A 114 -1.70 4.11 25.58
N GLU A 115 -1.10 5.04 24.84
CA GLU A 115 0.36 5.22 24.85
C GLU A 115 0.88 5.69 26.22
N ILE A 116 0.13 6.57 26.90
CA ILE A 116 0.45 6.97 28.29
C ILE A 116 0.31 5.78 29.24
N ALA A 117 -0.72 4.95 29.07
CA ALA A 117 -0.90 3.73 29.86
C ALA A 117 0.25 2.74 29.66
N PHE A 118 0.72 2.55 28.42
CA PHE A 118 1.92 1.77 28.11
C PHE A 118 3.16 2.30 28.86
N ILE A 119 3.42 3.61 28.78
CA ILE A 119 4.56 4.23 29.48
C ILE A 119 4.45 4.06 30.99
N ASN A 120 3.24 4.18 31.56
CA ASN A 120 3.00 3.99 32.99
C ASN A 120 3.22 2.54 33.42
N ARG A 121 2.76 1.55 32.64
CA ARG A 121 3.04 0.12 32.89
C ARG A 121 4.55 -0.18 32.87
N CYS A 122 5.27 0.40 31.92
CA CYS A 122 6.73 0.33 31.92
C CYS A 122 7.32 0.99 33.17
N ARG A 123 6.83 2.16 33.60
CA ARG A 123 7.31 2.81 34.82
C ARG A 123 7.07 2.00 36.10
N GLU A 124 5.98 1.24 36.16
CA GLU A 124 5.64 0.39 37.31
C GLU A 124 6.49 -0.89 37.38
N THR A 125 6.96 -1.38 36.23
CA THR A 125 7.67 -2.67 36.12
C THR A 125 9.18 -2.53 35.98
N LEU A 126 9.66 -1.40 35.45
CA LEU A 126 11.08 -1.11 35.26
C LEU A 126 11.70 -0.47 36.52
N PRO A 127 13.02 -0.67 36.73
CA PRO A 127 13.69 -0.11 37.89
C PRO A 127 13.91 1.41 37.74
N PRO A 128 14.18 2.18 38.83
CA PRO A 128 14.30 3.63 38.79
C PRO A 128 15.33 4.19 37.79
N GLU A 129 16.36 3.40 37.46
CA GLU A 129 17.39 3.71 36.47
C GLU A 129 16.82 3.88 35.05
N SER A 130 15.64 3.33 34.75
CA SER A 130 14.98 3.47 33.44
C SER A 130 14.33 4.83 33.23
N LYS A 131 14.39 5.74 34.20
CA LYS A 131 13.72 7.05 34.16
C LYS A 131 14.10 7.86 32.92
N GLU A 132 15.39 7.95 32.61
CA GLU A 132 15.91 8.71 31.46
C GLU A 132 15.34 8.17 30.14
N PHE A 133 15.33 6.85 29.96
CA PHE A 133 14.71 6.19 28.81
C PHE A 133 13.22 6.50 28.69
N LEU A 134 12.46 6.40 29.79
CA LEU A 134 11.02 6.66 29.77
C LEU A 134 10.68 8.13 29.51
N GLU A 135 11.48 9.06 30.01
CA GLU A 135 11.33 10.50 29.76
C GLU A 135 11.64 10.84 28.30
N LEU A 136 12.74 10.32 27.75
CA LEU A 136 13.07 10.47 26.33
C LEU A 136 12.00 9.88 25.44
N PHE A 137 11.57 8.64 25.71
CA PHE A 137 10.54 7.96 24.95
C PHE A 137 9.23 8.75 24.96
N SER A 138 8.80 9.23 26.12
CA SER A 138 7.60 10.05 26.24
C SER A 138 7.69 11.36 25.46
N ALA A 139 8.85 12.02 25.47
CA ALA A 139 9.06 13.28 24.76
C ALA A 139 9.07 13.07 23.24
N ARG A 140 9.82 12.08 22.74
CA ARG A 140 9.85 11.68 21.32
C ARG A 140 8.45 11.37 20.82
N ARG A 141 7.69 10.56 21.56
CA ARG A 141 6.35 10.15 21.15
C ARG A 141 5.33 11.29 21.15
N ARG A 142 5.45 12.25 22.07
CA ARG A 142 4.65 13.47 22.03
C ARG A 142 4.96 14.30 20.79
N PHE A 143 6.23 14.44 20.44
CA PHE A 143 6.67 15.17 19.25
C PHE A 143 6.15 14.53 17.95
N GLU A 144 6.30 13.22 17.78
CA GLU A 144 5.81 12.50 16.58
C GLU A 144 4.31 12.67 16.38
N ARG A 145 3.51 12.51 17.45
CA ARG A 145 2.06 12.71 17.37
C ARG A 145 1.67 14.14 17.05
N ALA A 146 2.38 15.11 17.64
CA ALA A 146 2.16 16.51 17.31
C ALA A 146 2.51 16.79 15.84
N GLY A 147 3.56 16.13 15.32
CA GLY A 147 4.04 16.25 13.95
C GLY A 147 3.20 15.55 12.88
N SER A 148 2.28 14.65 13.25
CA SER A 148 1.48 13.84 12.30
C SER A 148 0.68 14.66 11.29
N THR A 149 0.39 15.93 11.60
CA THR A 149 -0.32 16.83 10.69
C THR A 149 0.54 17.29 9.53
N TRP A 150 1.87 17.21 9.60
CA TRP A 150 2.78 17.72 8.56
C TRP A 150 3.41 16.65 7.68
N ILE A 151 3.24 15.38 8.05
CA ILE A 151 3.92 14.24 7.42
C ILE A 151 2.90 13.16 7.05
N SER A 152 3.26 12.26 6.14
CA SER A 152 2.44 11.08 5.89
C SER A 152 2.43 10.15 7.11
N PRO A 153 1.39 9.31 7.31
CA PRO A 153 1.38 8.37 8.45
C PRO A 153 2.51 7.34 8.46
N SER A 154 3.18 7.10 7.33
CA SER A 154 4.36 6.23 7.24
C SER A 154 5.69 6.96 7.47
N GLU A 155 5.63 8.28 7.66
CA GLU A 155 6.78 9.16 7.84
C GLU A 155 6.87 9.59 9.30
N ALA A 156 8.08 9.97 9.72
CA ALA A 156 8.32 10.63 10.99
C ALA A 156 8.97 11.98 10.70
N LEU A 157 8.49 13.03 11.36
CA LEU A 157 9.15 14.33 11.32
C LEU A 157 10.51 14.18 12.01
N PRO A 158 11.63 14.58 11.39
CA PRO A 158 12.94 14.37 11.99
C PRO A 158 13.12 15.33 13.18
N GLY A 159 13.41 14.77 14.36
CA GLY A 159 13.82 15.51 15.54
C GLY A 159 15.35 15.54 15.70
N PRO A 160 15.85 16.12 16.82
CA PRO A 160 17.29 16.30 17.03
C PRO A 160 18.07 14.99 16.99
N LEU A 161 17.56 13.90 17.56
CA LEU A 161 18.28 12.62 17.56
C LEU A 161 18.21 11.94 16.19
N GLU A 162 17.08 12.04 15.49
CA GLU A 162 16.93 11.48 14.14
C GLU A 162 17.88 12.14 13.13
N ILE A 163 18.10 13.46 13.24
CA ILE A 163 19.06 14.20 12.40
C ILE A 163 20.51 13.80 12.76
N LEU A 164 20.78 13.57 14.05
CA LEU A 164 22.09 13.17 14.55
C LEU A 164 22.46 11.72 14.16
N ALA A 165 21.48 10.81 14.11
CA ALA A 165 21.67 9.37 13.84
C ALA A 165 22.27 9.05 12.47
N LEU A 166 22.17 10.00 11.53
CA LEU A 166 22.62 9.84 10.15
C LEU A 166 24.17 9.78 10.01
N ASP A 167 24.94 9.91 11.11
CA ASP A 167 26.42 9.81 11.17
C ASP A 167 26.99 8.62 11.97
N GLY A 168 26.16 7.65 12.38
CA GLY A 168 26.61 6.48 13.14
C GLY A 168 26.27 6.54 14.64
N PRO A 169 26.86 5.65 15.46
CA PRO A 169 26.31 5.34 16.78
C PRO A 169 26.29 6.58 17.71
N PRO A 170 25.25 6.67 18.56
CA PRO A 170 25.01 7.84 19.41
C PRO A 170 26.17 8.11 20.36
N ILE A 171 26.53 9.39 20.50
CA ILE A 171 27.40 9.82 21.60
C ILE A 171 26.54 9.87 22.85
N ASN A 172 26.77 8.89 23.71
CA ASN A 172 26.09 8.64 24.97
C ASN A 172 26.43 9.67 26.05
N ALA A 173 26.15 10.94 25.80
CA ALA A 173 26.28 12.01 26.79
C ALA A 173 24.90 12.30 27.40
N ARG A 174 24.75 12.07 28.71
CA ARG A 174 23.53 12.37 29.47
C ARG A 174 22.99 13.79 29.23
N GLN A 175 23.88 14.77 29.09
CA GLN A 175 23.53 16.16 28.78
C GLN A 175 22.86 16.31 27.41
N LEU A 176 23.26 15.51 26.42
CA LEU A 176 22.67 15.50 25.09
C LEU A 176 21.26 14.90 25.13
N ILE A 177 21.02 13.87 25.94
CA ILE A 177 19.69 13.27 26.13
C ILE A 177 18.75 14.25 26.85
N GLU A 178 19.20 14.89 27.93
CA GLU A 178 18.44 15.91 28.65
C GLU A 178 18.09 17.10 27.73
N ALA A 179 19.03 17.54 26.87
CA ALA A 179 18.78 18.55 25.86
C ALA A 179 17.75 18.09 24.81
N ALA A 180 17.86 16.85 24.33
CA ALA A 180 16.92 16.27 23.36
C ALA A 180 15.49 16.21 23.93
N ILE A 181 15.32 15.74 25.18
CA ILE A 181 14.02 15.73 25.89
C ILE A 181 13.40 17.13 25.88
N GLY A 182 14.20 18.15 26.21
CA GLY A 182 13.75 19.54 26.22
C GLY A 182 13.32 20.02 24.83
N VAL A 183 14.12 19.72 23.80
CA VAL A 183 13.84 20.08 22.40
C VAL A 183 12.57 19.42 21.90
N TYR A 184 12.44 18.09 22.01
CA TYR A 184 11.22 17.37 21.60
C TYR A 184 9.98 17.96 22.27
N SER A 185 10.05 18.24 23.58
CA SER A 185 8.93 18.79 24.34
C SER A 185 8.50 20.17 23.84
N ARG A 186 9.44 21.09 23.62
CA ARG A 186 9.15 22.45 23.11
C ARG A 186 8.68 22.41 21.65
N SER A 187 9.30 21.58 20.82
CA SER A 187 8.87 21.38 19.42
C SER A 187 7.45 20.81 19.35
N ALA A 188 7.11 19.85 20.22
CA ALA A 188 5.75 19.32 20.30
C ALA A 188 4.72 20.39 20.67
N GLU A 189 5.03 21.29 21.60
CA GLU A 189 4.14 22.41 21.97
C GLU A 189 3.87 23.36 20.80
N VAL A 190 4.90 23.65 20.00
CA VAL A 190 4.74 24.47 18.80
C VAL A 190 3.86 23.76 17.78
N LEU A 191 4.14 22.48 17.49
CA LEU A 191 3.34 21.67 16.57
C LEU A 191 1.88 21.58 17.03
N GLU A 192 1.61 21.30 18.29
CA GLU A 192 0.25 21.26 18.85
C GLU A 192 -0.48 22.61 18.69
N ARG A 193 0.22 23.72 18.92
CA ARG A 193 -0.33 25.07 18.76
C ARG A 193 -0.67 25.39 17.30
N GLU A 194 0.27 25.15 16.39
CA GLU A 194 0.11 25.43 14.97
C GLU A 194 -0.97 24.51 14.35
N ARG A 195 -1.04 23.27 14.78
CA ARG A 195 -2.08 22.30 14.40
C ARG A 195 -3.47 22.81 14.77
N ARG A 196 -3.63 23.36 15.98
CA ARG A 196 -4.90 23.98 16.40
C ARG A 196 -5.29 25.16 15.50
N LYS A 197 -4.33 26.00 15.09
CA LYS A 197 -4.59 27.13 14.18
C LYS A 197 -5.05 26.66 12.80
N ARG A 198 -4.39 25.64 12.23
CA ARG A 198 -4.80 25.04 10.94
C ARG A 198 -6.24 24.54 11.00
N PHE A 199 -6.57 23.76 12.02
CA PHE A 199 -7.94 23.29 12.21
C PHE A 199 -8.97 24.42 12.38
N THR A 200 -8.64 25.49 13.10
CA THR A 200 -9.53 26.66 13.22
C THR A 200 -9.73 27.33 11.87
N ALA A 201 -8.67 27.58 11.11
CA ALA A 201 -8.74 28.19 9.78
C ALA A 201 -9.55 27.31 8.80
N TYR A 202 -9.42 25.99 8.91
CA TYR A 202 -10.19 25.04 8.11
C TYR A 202 -11.70 25.10 8.43
N LEU A 203 -12.09 25.20 9.71
CA LEU A 203 -13.49 25.35 10.10
C LEU A 203 -14.08 26.69 9.60
N GLU A 204 -13.33 27.79 9.78
CA GLU A 204 -13.73 29.12 9.27
C GLU A 204 -13.88 29.12 7.74
N PHE A 205 -12.96 28.43 7.05
CA PHE A 205 -13.05 28.22 5.61
C PHE A 205 -14.33 27.49 5.23
N ILE A 206 -14.65 26.35 5.86
CA ILE A 206 -15.87 25.60 5.53
C ILE A 206 -17.12 26.47 5.73
N GLU A 207 -17.23 27.16 6.86
CA GLU A 207 -18.39 28.02 7.16
C GLU A 207 -18.58 29.13 6.12
N THR A 208 -17.48 29.78 5.73
CA THR A 208 -17.48 30.86 4.75
C THR A 208 -17.73 30.33 3.33
N ASN A 209 -17.08 29.23 2.97
CA ASN A 209 -17.12 28.65 1.63
C ASN A 209 -18.47 28.01 1.32
N THR A 210 -19.09 27.30 2.28
CA THR A 210 -20.45 26.75 2.13
C THR A 210 -21.46 27.87 1.87
N SER A 211 -21.36 28.98 2.61
CA SER A 211 -22.22 30.16 2.41
C SER A 211 -21.99 30.81 1.04
N ALA A 212 -20.73 30.98 0.63
CA ALA A 212 -20.38 31.58 -0.66
C ALA A 212 -20.85 30.73 -1.86
N ILE A 213 -20.77 29.39 -1.75
CA ILE A 213 -21.21 28.46 -2.80
C ILE A 213 -22.73 28.41 -2.92
N ALA A 214 -23.46 28.45 -1.81
CA ALA A 214 -24.92 28.55 -1.84
C ALA A 214 -25.37 29.80 -2.63
N VAL A 215 -24.77 30.96 -2.35
CA VAL A 215 -25.04 32.20 -3.08
C VAL A 215 -24.64 32.10 -4.55
N LEU A 216 -23.49 31.48 -4.85
CA LEU A 216 -23.08 31.25 -6.24
C LEU A 216 -24.13 30.41 -6.98
N GLY A 217 -24.63 29.33 -6.38
CA GLY A 217 -25.69 28.49 -6.97
C GLY A 217 -26.97 29.26 -7.28
N GLU A 218 -27.42 30.13 -6.36
CA GLU A 218 -28.58 31.00 -6.58
C GLU A 218 -28.35 31.99 -7.74
N VAL A 219 -27.17 32.60 -7.79
CA VAL A 219 -26.78 33.56 -8.85
C VAL A 219 -26.65 32.87 -10.21
N GLU A 220 -26.07 31.66 -10.26
CA GLU A 220 -25.97 30.87 -11.48
C GLU A 220 -27.34 30.44 -12.00
N ALA A 221 -28.26 30.06 -11.10
CA ALA A 221 -29.63 29.71 -11.46
C ALA A 221 -30.41 30.92 -12.00
N ALA A 222 -30.21 32.11 -11.43
CA ALA A 222 -30.92 33.32 -11.82
C ALA A 222 -30.35 34.02 -13.07
N HIS A 223 -29.03 33.99 -13.26
CA HIS A 223 -28.34 34.81 -14.26
C HIS A 223 -27.50 34.00 -15.26
N GLY A 224 -27.38 32.69 -15.08
CA GLY A 224 -26.53 31.82 -15.88
C GLY A 224 -25.06 31.86 -15.46
N LYS A 225 -24.38 30.72 -15.64
CA LYS A 225 -22.99 30.48 -15.21
C LYS A 225 -21.95 31.45 -15.80
N GLN A 226 -22.23 32.01 -16.97
CA GLN A 226 -21.30 32.93 -17.64
C GLN A 226 -21.54 34.42 -17.32
N SER A 227 -22.54 34.73 -16.50
CA SER A 227 -22.82 36.12 -16.14
C SER A 227 -21.67 36.77 -15.37
N PRO A 228 -21.46 38.09 -15.50
CA PRO A 228 -20.46 38.81 -14.70
C PRO A 228 -20.65 38.62 -13.19
N LYS A 229 -21.92 38.51 -12.75
CA LYS A 229 -22.28 38.28 -11.35
C LYS A 229 -21.89 36.88 -10.88
N ALA A 230 -22.16 35.84 -11.67
CA ALA A 230 -21.69 34.48 -11.37
C ALA A 230 -20.15 34.40 -11.30
N LYS A 231 -19.44 35.06 -12.23
CA LYS A 231 -17.97 35.15 -12.20
C LYS A 231 -17.43 35.85 -10.96
N GLN A 232 -18.09 36.92 -10.50
CA GLN A 232 -17.73 37.63 -9.27
C GLN A 232 -17.89 36.73 -8.04
N HIS A 233 -18.99 36.00 -7.94
CA HIS A 233 -19.22 35.07 -6.82
C HIS A 233 -18.30 33.84 -6.87
N ALA A 234 -17.96 33.34 -8.06
CA ALA A 234 -16.94 32.30 -8.23
C ALA A 234 -15.55 32.77 -7.77
N ALA A 235 -15.21 34.05 -7.98
CA ALA A 235 -13.97 34.64 -7.45
C ALA A 235 -13.98 34.73 -5.91
N ILE A 236 -15.13 34.96 -5.27
CA ILE A 236 -15.26 34.94 -3.80
C ILE A 236 -15.00 33.52 -3.25
N VAL A 237 -15.57 32.50 -3.90
CA VAL A 237 -15.33 31.09 -3.56
C VAL A 237 -13.84 30.73 -3.71
N SER A 238 -13.20 31.18 -4.79
CA SER A 238 -11.74 31.02 -4.96
C SER A 238 -10.95 31.73 -3.86
N GLY A 239 -11.33 32.97 -3.52
CA GLY A 239 -10.66 33.75 -2.47
C GLY A 239 -10.74 33.09 -1.09
N CYS A 240 -11.82 32.37 -0.78
CA CYS A 240 -11.91 31.58 0.46
C CYS A 240 -10.81 30.50 0.52
N ARG A 241 -10.53 29.84 -0.62
CA ARG A 241 -9.46 28.83 -0.72
C ARG A 241 -8.07 29.46 -0.57
N ASP A 242 -7.85 30.64 -1.14
CA ASP A 242 -6.58 31.36 -1.03
C ASP A 242 -6.28 31.76 0.43
N VAL A 243 -7.32 32.15 1.19
CA VAL A 243 -7.20 32.45 2.63
C VAL A 243 -6.81 31.20 3.42
N LEU A 244 -7.44 30.05 3.17
CA LEU A 244 -7.08 28.78 3.80
C LEU A 244 -5.63 28.39 3.49
N GLN A 245 -5.24 28.47 2.21
CA GLN A 245 -3.88 28.16 1.80
C GLN A 245 -2.86 29.09 2.47
N SER A 246 -3.15 30.40 2.54
CA SER A 246 -2.29 31.37 3.23
C SER A 246 -2.12 31.06 4.72
N ALA A 247 -3.19 30.59 5.39
CA ALA A 247 -3.14 30.16 6.78
C ALA A 247 -2.30 28.90 6.97
N HIS A 248 -2.40 27.94 6.04
CA HIS A 248 -1.55 26.75 6.01
C HIS A 248 -0.07 27.12 5.82
N ASP A 249 0.24 27.94 4.81
CA ASP A 249 1.61 28.37 4.51
C ASP A 249 2.25 29.10 5.70
N ALA A 250 1.48 29.97 6.38
CA ALA A 250 1.95 30.67 7.57
C ALA A 250 2.22 29.71 8.74
N SER A 251 1.39 28.68 8.90
CA SER A 251 1.56 27.65 9.92
C SER A 251 2.79 26.78 9.65
N ASP A 252 2.98 26.38 8.39
CA ASP A 252 4.11 25.55 7.96
C ASP A 252 5.43 26.30 8.14
N GLU A 253 5.46 27.59 7.79
CA GLU A 253 6.63 28.45 8.03
C GLU A 253 6.91 28.68 9.53
N ALA A 254 5.86 28.81 10.36
CA ALA A 254 6.03 28.95 11.81
C ALA A 254 6.61 27.69 12.45
N VAL A 255 6.12 26.51 12.05
CA VAL A 255 6.67 25.20 12.46
C VAL A 255 8.12 25.08 12.01
N ARG A 256 8.39 25.30 10.73
CA ARG A 256 9.73 25.20 10.14
C ARG A 256 10.76 26.03 10.90
N ARG A 257 10.46 27.31 11.16
CA ARG A 257 11.35 28.21 11.94
C ARG A 257 11.59 27.68 13.34
N ALA A 258 10.54 27.27 14.04
CA ALA A 258 10.67 26.79 15.41
C ALA A 258 11.53 25.52 15.49
N LEU A 259 11.30 24.55 14.59
CA LEU A 259 12.11 23.32 14.53
C LEU A 259 13.56 23.62 14.20
N SER A 260 13.83 24.53 13.25
CA SER A 260 15.20 24.97 12.94
C SER A 260 15.87 25.63 14.14
N THR A 261 15.17 26.51 14.86
CA THR A 261 15.73 27.19 16.04
C THR A 261 16.03 26.22 17.17
N GLU A 262 15.10 25.30 17.47
CA GLU A 262 15.32 24.29 18.52
C GLU A 262 16.45 23.32 18.16
N ALA A 263 16.55 22.90 16.90
CA ALA A 263 17.63 22.05 16.42
C ALA A 263 18.99 22.79 16.44
N GLN A 264 19.04 24.08 16.08
CA GLN A 264 20.24 24.90 16.23
C GLN A 264 20.66 25.04 17.71
N GLY A 265 19.68 25.22 18.61
CA GLY A 265 19.95 25.22 20.05
C GLY A 265 20.54 23.90 20.52
N PHE A 266 20.03 22.78 20.01
CA PHE A 266 20.54 21.43 20.29
C PHE A 266 21.99 21.23 19.83
N ALA A 267 22.40 21.81 18.69
CA ALA A 267 23.76 21.68 18.15
C ALA A 267 24.84 22.11 19.16
N SER A 268 24.54 23.06 20.06
CA SER A 268 25.47 23.51 21.11
C SER A 268 25.85 22.41 22.13
N PHE A 269 25.03 21.36 22.25
CA PHE A 269 25.28 20.21 23.13
C PHE A 269 26.09 19.10 22.45
N ILE A 270 26.35 19.20 21.14
CA ILE A 270 27.19 18.25 20.41
C ILE A 270 28.65 18.67 20.63
N GLU A 271 29.43 17.92 21.40
CA GLU A 271 30.80 18.31 21.75
C GLU A 271 31.76 18.29 20.54
N ASP A 272 31.63 17.28 19.68
CA ASP A 272 32.46 17.09 18.49
C ASP A 272 32.16 18.18 17.44
N PRO A 273 33.13 19.06 17.11
CA PRO A 273 32.92 20.17 16.19
C PRO A 273 32.66 19.73 14.75
N VAL A 274 33.17 18.56 14.32
CA VAL A 274 32.93 18.02 12.98
C VAL A 274 31.51 17.50 12.88
N ARG A 275 31.07 16.70 13.87
CA ARG A 275 29.68 16.24 13.94
C ARG A 275 28.69 17.39 14.12
N ARG A 276 29.05 18.42 14.89
CA ARG A 276 28.23 19.63 15.03
C ARG A 276 28.04 20.33 13.70
N ALA A 277 29.11 20.51 12.91
CA ALA A 277 29.03 21.16 11.61
C ALA A 277 28.19 20.37 10.59
N ASP A 278 28.34 19.04 10.51
CA ASP A 278 27.50 18.19 9.63
C ASP A 278 26.03 18.18 10.11
N PHE A 279 25.79 18.13 11.42
CA PHE A 279 24.45 18.27 12.00
C PHE A 279 23.78 19.61 11.64
N GLU A 280 24.51 20.72 11.75
CA GLU A 280 24.03 22.04 11.34
C GLU A 280 23.73 22.12 9.84
N GLU A 281 24.56 21.50 8.99
CA GLU A 281 24.30 21.38 7.55
C GLU A 281 23.02 20.58 7.28
N ARG A 282 22.78 19.49 8.01
CA ARG A 282 21.55 18.70 7.88
C ARG A 282 20.30 19.41 8.35
N ILE A 283 20.38 20.24 9.39
CA ILE A 283 19.27 21.11 9.78
C ILE A 283 18.87 22.00 8.60
N LEU A 284 19.86 22.55 7.87
CA LEU A 284 19.60 23.34 6.67
C LEU A 284 18.97 22.48 5.58
N GLN A 285 19.46 21.25 5.36
CA GLN A 285 18.86 20.35 4.37
C GLN A 285 17.41 19.99 4.72
N CYS A 286 17.14 19.48 5.93
CA CYS A 286 15.81 19.11 6.45
C CYS A 286 14.79 20.25 6.36
N PHE A 287 15.13 21.40 6.94
CA PHE A 287 14.15 22.45 7.23
C PHE A 287 14.28 23.68 6.34
N VAL A 288 15.27 23.74 5.45
CA VAL A 288 15.51 24.91 4.56
C VAL A 288 15.56 24.50 3.09
N VAL A 289 16.15 23.36 2.74
CA VAL A 289 16.30 22.91 1.34
C VAL A 289 15.15 22.01 0.90
N GLU A 290 14.82 20.96 1.67
CA GLU A 290 13.83 19.97 1.25
C GLU A 290 12.40 20.39 1.58
N GLY A 291 12.15 20.93 2.77
CA GLY A 291 10.89 21.57 3.18
C GLY A 291 9.67 20.63 3.22
N LEU A 292 8.74 20.92 4.14
CA LEU A 292 7.42 20.27 4.20
C LEU A 292 6.53 20.76 3.03
N SER A 293 6.79 20.24 1.82
CA SER A 293 6.07 20.37 0.53
C SER A 293 6.00 21.74 -0.24
N ALA A 294 6.87 21.85 -1.26
CA ALA A 294 6.62 21.99 -2.72
C ALA A 294 6.11 23.25 -3.50
N PRO A 295 5.76 24.41 -2.91
CA PRO A 295 5.93 25.70 -3.64
C PRO A 295 6.90 26.68 -2.96
N ALA A 296 7.11 26.50 -1.66
CA ALA A 296 7.99 27.31 -0.83
C ALA A 296 9.46 27.22 -1.25
N SER A 297 9.90 26.09 -1.83
CA SER A 297 11.30 25.88 -2.28
C SER A 297 11.75 26.96 -3.28
N ARG A 298 10.86 27.43 -4.17
CA ARG A 298 11.19 28.49 -5.16
C ARG A 298 11.30 29.89 -4.52
N ALA A 299 10.49 30.17 -3.50
CA ALA A 299 10.58 31.41 -2.72
C ALA A 299 11.78 31.39 -1.76
N GLN A 300 12.13 30.22 -1.22
CA GLN A 300 13.29 30.01 -0.35
C GLN A 300 14.62 30.15 -1.10
N PHE A 301 14.74 29.72 -2.35
CA PHE A 301 15.94 30.03 -3.16
C PHE A 301 16.11 31.54 -3.42
N ALA A 302 15.02 32.28 -3.57
CA ALA A 302 15.08 33.74 -3.70
C ALA A 302 15.49 34.43 -2.38
N VAL A 303 15.08 33.88 -1.23
CA VAL A 303 15.49 34.35 0.11
C VAL A 303 16.93 33.96 0.43
N LEU A 304 17.37 32.74 0.12
CA LEU A 304 18.76 32.29 0.26
C LEU A 304 19.71 33.08 -0.64
N ARG A 305 19.28 33.43 -1.86
CA ARG A 305 19.97 34.37 -2.73
C ARG A 305 20.10 35.76 -2.08
N ALA A 306 19.00 36.31 -1.55
CA ALA A 306 19.02 37.60 -0.88
C ALA A 306 19.85 37.60 0.43
N ILE A 307 19.97 36.46 1.11
CA ILE A 307 20.82 36.28 2.30
C ILE A 307 22.29 36.12 1.89
N ALA A 308 22.60 35.32 0.86
CA ALA A 308 23.96 35.13 0.35
C ALA A 308 24.53 36.42 -0.28
N GLU A 309 23.73 37.16 -1.03
CA GLU A 309 24.07 38.50 -1.58
C GLU A 309 24.26 39.55 -0.45
N ARG A 310 23.73 39.31 0.76
CA ARG A 310 23.90 40.19 1.94
C ARG A 310 25.02 39.75 2.90
N MET A 311 25.48 38.50 2.80
CA MET A 311 26.51 37.92 3.68
C MET A 311 27.93 37.92 3.09
N ASP A 312 28.15 38.63 1.97
CA ASP A 312 29.43 38.73 1.25
C ASP A 312 30.07 37.36 0.94
N VAL A 313 29.24 36.39 0.55
CA VAL A 313 29.68 35.05 0.16
C VAL A 313 30.14 35.07 -1.30
N ASP A 314 31.28 34.41 -1.56
CA ASP A 314 31.96 34.30 -2.86
C ASP A 314 31.01 34.16 -4.07
N ALA A 315 31.21 35.01 -5.09
CA ALA A 315 30.43 35.08 -6.32
C ALA A 315 30.41 33.75 -7.09
N ASP A 316 31.46 32.93 -6.96
CA ASP A 316 31.54 31.60 -7.57
C ASP A 316 30.58 30.61 -6.90
N ARG A 317 30.28 30.80 -5.61
CA ARG A 317 29.31 29.99 -4.85
C ARG A 317 27.88 30.37 -5.23
N VAL A 318 27.60 31.67 -5.45
CA VAL A 318 26.30 32.17 -5.95
C VAL A 318 26.04 31.67 -7.39
N LYS A 319 27.07 31.68 -8.24
CA LYS A 319 26.98 31.17 -9.61
C LYS A 319 26.76 29.65 -9.66
N ARG A 320 27.47 28.88 -8.83
CA ARG A 320 27.24 27.42 -8.70
C ARG A 320 25.84 27.08 -8.21
N LEU A 321 25.29 27.82 -7.25
CA LEU A 321 23.91 27.61 -6.79
C LEU A 321 22.88 27.87 -7.89
N ALA A 322 23.13 28.83 -8.79
CA ALA A 322 22.28 29.08 -9.95
C ALA A 322 22.37 27.97 -11.01
N GLU A 323 23.57 27.41 -11.23
CA GLU A 323 23.80 26.30 -12.16
C GLU A 323 23.22 24.98 -11.63
N ILE A 324 23.31 24.73 -10.31
CA ILE A 324 22.70 23.58 -9.63
C ILE A 324 21.17 23.68 -9.68
N ALA A 325 20.59 24.84 -9.35
CA ALA A 325 19.13 25.04 -9.41
C ALA A 325 18.57 24.90 -10.84
N ALA A 326 19.34 25.32 -11.85
CA ALA A 326 18.97 25.13 -13.25
C ALA A 326 19.05 23.66 -13.67
N PHE A 327 20.08 22.93 -13.25
CA PHE A 327 20.25 21.49 -13.51
C PHE A 327 19.19 20.65 -12.79
N GLU A 328 18.87 20.97 -11.54
CA GLU A 328 17.87 20.28 -10.73
C GLU A 328 16.46 20.47 -11.29
N ALA A 329 16.14 21.64 -11.85
CA ALA A 329 14.87 21.89 -12.53
C ALA A 329 14.70 21.04 -13.79
N THR A 330 15.75 20.88 -14.61
CA THR A 330 15.73 19.99 -15.79
C THR A 330 15.77 18.52 -15.40
N TRP A 331 16.55 18.15 -14.39
CA TRP A 331 16.63 16.79 -13.86
C TRP A 331 15.28 16.33 -13.29
N THR A 332 14.62 17.16 -12.48
CA THR A 332 13.32 16.83 -11.87
C THR A 332 12.21 16.70 -12.92
N ALA A 333 12.25 17.51 -13.98
CA ALA A 333 11.31 17.40 -15.10
C ALA A 333 11.55 16.13 -15.96
N ASP A 334 12.81 15.84 -16.32
CA ASP A 334 13.18 14.65 -17.09
C ASP A 334 12.95 13.36 -16.27
N TRP A 335 13.26 13.38 -14.97
CA TRP A 335 13.05 12.28 -14.03
C TRP A 335 11.57 12.06 -13.70
N GLY A 336 10.79 13.13 -13.59
CA GLY A 336 9.32 13.06 -13.48
C GLY A 336 8.67 12.40 -14.70
N SER A 337 9.19 12.67 -15.91
CA SER A 337 8.77 12.01 -17.15
C SER A 337 9.13 10.51 -17.17
N VAL A 338 10.31 10.13 -16.66
CA VAL A 338 10.72 8.72 -16.52
C VAL A 338 9.88 7.99 -15.46
N LYS A 339 9.59 8.61 -14.31
CA LYS A 339 8.69 8.05 -13.29
C LYS A 339 7.26 7.88 -13.80
N ALA A 340 6.75 8.83 -14.58
CA ALA A 340 5.44 8.73 -15.22
C ALA A 340 5.38 7.56 -16.23
N ALA A 341 6.44 7.38 -17.03
CA ALA A 341 6.57 6.26 -17.96
C ALA A 341 6.77 4.89 -17.26
N LEU A 342 7.38 4.86 -16.08
CA LEU A 342 7.51 3.66 -15.24
C LEU A 342 6.20 3.28 -14.53
N ARG A 343 5.32 4.25 -14.26
CA ARG A 343 3.97 3.99 -13.72
C ARG A 343 3.02 3.43 -14.78
N ASP A 344 3.23 3.78 -16.04
CA ASP A 344 2.40 3.34 -17.17
C ASP A 344 3.01 2.09 -17.86
N SER A 345 3.04 0.98 -17.10
CA SER A 345 3.78 -0.24 -17.47
C SER A 345 3.34 -0.95 -18.76
N ALA A 346 2.23 -0.54 -19.39
CA ALA A 346 1.62 -1.22 -20.52
C ALA A 346 2.00 -0.64 -21.91
N SER A 347 2.58 0.56 -22.00
CA SER A 347 2.64 1.29 -23.28
C SER A 347 4.05 1.66 -23.79
N VAL A 348 5.09 1.61 -22.96
CA VAL A 348 6.45 2.03 -23.34
C VAL A 348 7.37 0.82 -23.49
N PRO A 349 7.91 0.54 -24.70
CA PRO A 349 8.89 -0.53 -24.89
C PRO A 349 10.10 -0.34 -23.96
N GLN A 350 10.44 -1.36 -23.16
CA GLN A 350 11.48 -1.30 -22.13
C GLN A 350 12.85 -0.83 -22.65
N GLY A 351 13.18 -1.09 -23.93
CA GLY A 351 14.39 -0.59 -24.57
C GLY A 351 14.46 0.95 -24.68
N ALA A 352 13.32 1.64 -24.77
CA ALA A 352 13.25 3.10 -24.82
C ALA A 352 13.48 3.73 -23.44
N LEU A 353 13.05 3.07 -22.36
CA LEU A 353 13.35 3.48 -20.97
C LEU A 353 14.85 3.33 -20.69
N LEU A 354 15.47 2.23 -21.14
CA LEU A 354 16.90 1.99 -20.98
C LEU A 354 17.75 3.03 -21.75
N ALA A 355 17.35 3.38 -22.97
CA ALA A 355 18.02 4.40 -23.78
C ALA A 355 17.91 5.81 -23.14
N ARG A 356 16.77 6.11 -22.49
CA ARG A 356 16.54 7.39 -21.82
C ARG A 356 17.27 7.51 -20.48
N ALA A 357 17.34 6.41 -19.71
CA ALA A 357 18.20 6.31 -18.54
C ALA A 357 19.68 6.45 -18.90
N LYS A 358 20.10 5.89 -20.04
CA LYS A 358 21.46 6.05 -20.58
C LYS A 358 21.76 7.49 -21.02
N GLN A 359 20.82 8.19 -21.65
CA GLN A 359 20.98 9.63 -21.95
C GLN A 359 21.07 10.49 -20.68
N LEU A 360 20.33 10.16 -19.62
CA LEU A 360 20.44 10.83 -18.32
C LEU A 360 21.80 10.59 -17.68
N LYS A 361 22.35 9.38 -17.81
CA LYS A 361 23.74 9.04 -17.42
C LYS A 361 24.74 9.91 -18.16
N ASP A 362 24.65 9.96 -19.49
CA ASP A 362 25.59 10.70 -20.33
C ASP A 362 25.57 12.22 -20.05
N LYS A 363 24.41 12.78 -19.69
CA LYS A 363 24.27 14.18 -19.24
C LYS A 363 24.89 14.42 -17.87
N LEU A 364 24.77 13.45 -16.95
CA LEU A 364 25.37 13.49 -15.62
C LEU A 364 26.91 13.44 -15.71
N ASP A 365 27.42 12.60 -16.60
CA ASP A 365 28.86 12.47 -16.89
C ASP A 365 29.45 13.75 -17.50
N HIS A 366 28.64 14.56 -18.19
CA HIS A 366 29.07 15.81 -18.83
C HIS A 366 29.16 17.02 -17.86
N PHE A 367 28.36 17.06 -16.79
CA PHE A 367 28.29 18.19 -15.83
C PHE A 367 29.23 18.06 -14.61
N ALA A 368 30.23 17.19 -14.72
CA ALA A 368 31.02 16.65 -13.61
C ALA A 368 31.79 17.68 -12.75
N ALA A 369 31.10 18.32 -11.80
CA ALA A 369 31.70 18.88 -10.59
C ALA A 369 32.21 17.75 -9.67
N PRO A 370 33.22 17.98 -8.82
CA PRO A 370 33.77 16.96 -7.91
C PRO A 370 32.73 16.29 -7.00
N SER A 371 31.68 17.03 -6.60
CA SER A 371 30.54 16.52 -5.82
C SER A 371 29.60 15.59 -6.59
N ILE A 372 29.68 15.57 -7.92
CA ILE A 372 28.86 14.70 -8.79
C ILE A 372 29.66 13.45 -9.20
N ARG A 373 30.99 13.54 -9.35
CA ARG A 373 31.85 12.37 -9.59
C ARG A 373 31.90 11.38 -8.43
N SER A 374 31.74 11.86 -7.19
CA SER A 374 31.56 10.99 -6.02
C SER A 374 30.30 10.12 -6.12
N ASN A 375 29.33 10.51 -6.94
CA ASN A 375 28.06 9.81 -7.13
C ASN A 375 28.05 8.87 -8.36
N ALA A 376 29.11 8.84 -9.18
CA ALA A 376 29.21 7.94 -10.34
C ALA A 376 29.16 6.43 -9.97
N PRO A 377 29.80 5.97 -8.87
CA PRO A 377 29.65 4.59 -8.40
C PRO A 377 28.23 4.29 -7.90
N GLU A 378 27.51 5.30 -7.44
CA GLU A 378 26.17 5.21 -6.86
C GLU A 378 25.08 5.25 -7.93
N PHE A 379 25.29 6.03 -9.00
CA PHE A 379 24.54 5.91 -10.25
C PHE A 379 24.75 4.52 -10.88
N ASP A 380 25.96 3.97 -10.87
CA ASP A 380 26.22 2.59 -11.31
C ASP A 380 25.71 1.53 -10.34
N ARG A 381 25.58 1.83 -9.03
CA ARG A 381 24.95 0.96 -8.02
C ARG A 381 23.43 0.98 -8.13
N LEU A 382 22.83 2.13 -8.41
CA LEU A 382 21.40 2.33 -8.68
C LEU A 382 21.00 1.79 -10.05
N MET A 383 21.83 1.94 -11.08
CA MET A 383 21.65 1.24 -12.35
C MET A 383 21.85 -0.26 -12.19
N ARG A 384 22.72 -0.72 -11.28
CA ARG A 384 22.81 -2.13 -10.87
C ARG A 384 21.66 -2.58 -9.98
N LEU A 385 21.02 -1.70 -9.19
CA LEU A 385 19.83 -2.00 -8.36
C LEU A 385 18.54 -1.90 -9.14
N VAL A 386 18.48 -1.06 -10.18
CA VAL A 386 17.44 -1.03 -11.20
C VAL A 386 17.66 -2.23 -12.10
N ALA A 387 18.88 -2.54 -12.52
CA ALA A 387 19.18 -3.80 -13.21
C ALA A 387 19.01 -5.01 -12.29
N ALA A 388 19.16 -4.92 -10.97
CA ALA A 388 18.94 -6.01 -10.01
C ALA A 388 17.51 -6.08 -9.50
N ARG A 389 16.71 -5.00 -9.57
CA ARG A 389 15.25 -5.03 -9.42
C ARG A 389 14.58 -5.43 -10.71
N VAL A 390 15.18 -5.12 -11.86
CA VAL A 390 14.81 -5.66 -13.17
C VAL A 390 15.23 -7.11 -13.21
N LEU A 391 16.44 -7.51 -12.80
CA LEU A 391 16.86 -8.91 -12.66
C LEU A 391 16.16 -9.64 -11.51
N ARG A 392 15.73 -9.00 -10.42
CA ARG A 392 14.93 -9.65 -9.35
C ARG A 392 13.44 -9.60 -9.61
N ALA A 393 12.93 -8.66 -10.40
CA ALA A 393 11.58 -8.75 -10.94
C ALA A 393 11.56 -9.67 -12.15
N GLU A 394 12.66 -9.83 -12.89
CA GLU A 394 12.89 -10.85 -13.91
C GLU A 394 13.22 -12.18 -13.25
N ASP A 395 13.86 -12.27 -12.08
CA ASP A 395 14.13 -13.55 -11.38
C ASP A 395 12.94 -13.91 -10.50
N ALA A 396 12.18 -12.96 -9.93
CA ALA A 396 10.93 -13.27 -9.25
C ALA A 396 9.83 -13.51 -10.28
N ALA A 397 9.75 -12.75 -11.38
CA ALA A 397 8.83 -13.06 -12.47
C ALA A 397 9.35 -14.19 -13.36
N ALA A 398 10.63 -14.58 -13.41
CA ALA A 398 11.13 -15.79 -14.08
C ALA A 398 11.37 -16.95 -13.11
N GLN A 399 11.24 -16.80 -11.80
CA GLN A 399 10.93 -17.92 -10.91
C GLN A 399 9.43 -18.16 -10.96
N LEU A 400 8.59 -17.11 -10.84
CA LEU A 400 7.14 -17.22 -11.04
C LEU A 400 6.73 -17.55 -12.49
N THR A 401 7.51 -17.24 -13.53
CA THR A 401 7.21 -17.61 -14.94
C THR A 401 8.21 -18.53 -15.62
N GLY A 402 9.35 -18.82 -14.99
CA GLY A 402 10.35 -19.77 -15.49
C GLY A 402 10.28 -21.14 -14.80
N GLU A 403 9.66 -21.28 -13.63
CA GLU A 403 9.16 -22.59 -13.17
C GLU A 403 7.81 -22.96 -13.82
N ILE A 404 7.10 -21.98 -14.42
CA ILE A 404 5.97 -22.24 -15.35
C ILE A 404 6.47 -22.77 -16.71
N ALA A 405 7.77 -22.69 -17.02
CA ALA A 405 8.34 -23.00 -18.33
C ALA A 405 8.41 -24.50 -18.71
N LEU A 406 7.85 -25.40 -17.89
CA LEU A 406 7.70 -26.82 -18.26
C LEU A 406 6.34 -27.15 -18.90
N THR A 407 5.46 -26.15 -19.06
CA THR A 407 4.32 -26.24 -19.99
C THR A 407 4.56 -25.27 -21.14
N PRO A 408 4.27 -25.64 -22.40
CA PRO A 408 4.35 -24.73 -23.54
C PRO A 408 3.63 -23.43 -23.20
N LYS A 409 4.36 -22.30 -23.18
CA LYS A 409 3.77 -20.96 -23.10
C LYS A 409 2.95 -20.76 -24.37
N VAL A 410 1.68 -21.10 -24.31
CA VAL A 410 0.69 -20.67 -25.29
C VAL A 410 0.54 -19.17 -25.07
N GLU A 411 1.00 -18.39 -26.04
CA GLU A 411 0.85 -16.94 -26.02
C GLU A 411 -0.64 -16.60 -25.86
N VAL A 412 -0.99 -15.84 -24.81
CA VAL A 412 -2.37 -15.44 -24.52
C VAL A 412 -2.80 -14.41 -25.56
N VAL A 413 -3.37 -14.89 -26.66
CA VAL A 413 -3.97 -14.05 -27.69
C VAL A 413 -5.40 -13.71 -27.27
N GLU A 414 -5.78 -12.43 -27.32
CA GLU A 414 -7.18 -12.02 -27.13
C GLU A 414 -8.07 -12.70 -28.19
N ASP A 415 -8.90 -13.63 -27.75
CA ASP A 415 -9.80 -14.39 -28.60
C ASP A 415 -11.11 -13.64 -28.92
N ALA A 416 -11.92 -14.21 -29.81
CA ALA A 416 -13.19 -13.63 -30.23
C ALA A 416 -14.18 -13.41 -29.06
N LEU A 417 -14.09 -14.24 -28.00
CA LEU A 417 -14.92 -14.08 -26.81
C LEU A 417 -14.47 -12.86 -26.00
N ALA A 418 -13.16 -12.69 -25.84
CA ALA A 418 -12.56 -11.52 -25.23
C ALA A 418 -12.90 -10.22 -25.99
N GLN A 419 -12.93 -10.26 -27.32
CA GLN A 419 -13.31 -9.10 -28.13
C GLN A 419 -14.81 -8.77 -28.07
N SER A 420 -15.67 -9.78 -27.90
CA SER A 420 -17.13 -9.61 -27.84
C SER A 420 -17.66 -9.26 -26.44
N ARG A 421 -16.99 -9.75 -25.38
CA ARG A 421 -17.26 -9.47 -23.97
C ARG A 421 -16.15 -8.57 -23.42
N ASP A 422 -16.46 -7.29 -23.23
CA ASP A 422 -15.55 -6.38 -22.55
C ASP A 422 -15.30 -6.83 -21.09
N ARG A 423 -14.28 -6.24 -20.45
CA ARG A 423 -13.83 -6.64 -19.10
C ARG A 423 -14.94 -6.54 -18.06
N GLY A 424 -15.76 -5.48 -18.13
CA GLY A 424 -16.94 -5.30 -17.28
C GLY A 424 -17.99 -6.40 -17.47
N MET A 425 -18.27 -6.84 -18.70
CA MET A 425 -19.17 -7.97 -18.92
C MET A 425 -18.61 -9.31 -18.42
N ARG A 426 -17.31 -9.56 -18.60
CA ARG A 426 -16.66 -10.80 -18.09
C ARG A 426 -16.77 -10.95 -16.58
N LEU A 427 -16.82 -9.83 -15.86
CA LEU A 427 -17.07 -9.84 -14.42
C LEU A 427 -18.45 -10.43 -14.06
N PHE A 428 -19.47 -10.24 -14.90
CA PHE A 428 -20.85 -10.65 -14.59
C PHE A 428 -21.29 -11.98 -15.18
N VAL A 429 -20.67 -12.41 -16.29
CA VAL A 429 -20.97 -13.69 -16.95
C VAL A 429 -19.86 -14.73 -16.81
N GLY A 430 -18.81 -14.41 -16.04
CA GLY A 430 -17.61 -15.23 -15.94
C GLY A 430 -16.74 -15.20 -17.22
N TRP A 431 -15.70 -16.02 -17.22
CA TRP A 431 -14.75 -16.17 -18.32
C TRP A 431 -14.61 -17.63 -18.75
N PRO A 432 -15.63 -18.21 -19.41
CA PRO A 432 -15.55 -19.57 -19.94
C PRO A 432 -14.45 -19.66 -21.00
N LEU A 433 -13.92 -20.87 -21.21
CA LEU A 433 -12.85 -21.13 -22.17
C LEU A 433 -11.63 -20.21 -21.97
N HIS A 434 -11.33 -19.86 -20.71
CA HIS A 434 -10.15 -19.08 -20.37
C HIS A 434 -8.87 -19.75 -20.92
N PRO A 435 -7.86 -19.00 -21.37
CA PRO A 435 -6.58 -19.57 -21.81
C PRO A 435 -5.91 -20.48 -20.77
N GLU A 436 -6.12 -20.22 -19.48
CA GLU A 436 -5.65 -21.08 -18.38
C GLU A 436 -6.28 -22.49 -18.39
N SER A 437 -7.48 -22.65 -18.96
CA SER A 437 -8.06 -23.98 -19.13
C SER A 437 -7.19 -24.87 -20.03
N THR A 438 -6.50 -24.29 -21.02
CA THR A 438 -5.54 -25.02 -21.86
C THR A 438 -4.35 -25.52 -21.04
N SER A 439 -3.77 -24.67 -20.18
CA SER A 439 -2.60 -25.04 -19.37
C SER A 439 -2.96 -26.07 -18.29
N VAL A 440 -4.16 -25.95 -17.70
CA VAL A 440 -4.67 -26.91 -16.71
C VAL A 440 -4.94 -28.27 -17.34
N ILE A 441 -5.54 -28.31 -18.54
CA ILE A 441 -5.75 -29.57 -19.28
C ILE A 441 -4.43 -30.19 -19.72
N ALA A 442 -3.52 -29.37 -20.27
CA ALA A 442 -2.21 -29.85 -20.71
C ALA A 442 -1.44 -30.51 -19.55
N ALA A 443 -1.47 -29.89 -18.37
CA ALA A 443 -0.83 -30.45 -17.20
C ALA A 443 -1.54 -31.72 -16.69
N ALA A 444 -2.88 -31.69 -16.56
CA ALA A 444 -3.64 -32.83 -16.04
C ALA A 444 -3.50 -34.09 -16.90
N LEU A 445 -3.37 -33.92 -18.22
CA LEU A 445 -3.22 -35.03 -19.16
C LEU A 445 -1.76 -35.35 -19.51
N ASN A 446 -0.78 -34.60 -18.98
CA ASN A 446 0.64 -34.68 -19.33
C ASN A 446 0.90 -34.53 -20.84
N LEU A 447 0.28 -33.52 -21.46
CA LEU A 447 0.41 -33.24 -22.89
C LEU A 447 1.75 -32.59 -23.24
N ASP A 448 2.28 -32.92 -24.41
CA ASP A 448 3.45 -32.23 -24.96
C ASP A 448 3.10 -30.86 -25.57
N ALA A 449 4.14 -30.16 -26.07
CA ALA A 449 3.99 -28.83 -26.66
C ALA A 449 3.05 -28.78 -27.87
N ALA A 450 3.09 -29.81 -28.73
CA ALA A 450 2.27 -29.86 -29.94
C ALA A 450 0.81 -30.18 -29.59
N GLN A 451 0.59 -31.09 -28.64
CA GLN A 451 -0.72 -31.45 -28.14
C GLN A 451 -1.38 -30.27 -27.41
N ALA A 452 -0.65 -29.52 -26.59
CA ALA A 452 -1.19 -28.34 -25.93
C ALA A 452 -1.57 -27.22 -26.92
N LEU A 453 -0.78 -27.02 -27.98
CA LEU A 453 -1.14 -26.11 -29.07
C LEU A 453 -2.43 -26.56 -29.75
N ARG A 454 -2.63 -27.87 -29.94
CA ARG A 454 -3.87 -28.39 -30.49
C ARG A 454 -5.07 -28.15 -29.57
N VAL A 455 -4.90 -28.31 -28.25
CA VAL A 455 -5.94 -27.94 -27.27
C VAL A 455 -6.29 -26.45 -27.35
N GLU A 456 -5.30 -25.57 -27.51
CA GLU A 456 -5.53 -24.14 -27.70
C GLU A 456 -6.33 -23.83 -28.98
N GLU A 457 -6.05 -24.52 -30.09
CA GLU A 457 -6.82 -24.38 -31.32
C GLU A 457 -8.29 -24.73 -31.10
N ILE A 458 -8.58 -25.87 -30.46
CA ILE A 458 -9.93 -26.31 -30.13
C ILE A 458 -10.63 -25.26 -29.23
N ARG A 459 -9.91 -24.72 -28.23
CA ARG A 459 -10.41 -23.67 -27.34
C ARG A 459 -10.81 -22.42 -28.14
N ARG A 460 -9.96 -21.94 -29.06
CA ARG A 460 -10.24 -20.75 -29.89
C ARG A 460 -11.42 -20.94 -30.82
N GLU A 461 -11.57 -22.13 -31.40
CA GLU A 461 -12.74 -22.47 -32.23
C GLU A 461 -14.03 -22.42 -31.41
N GLU A 462 -14.06 -23.05 -30.22
CA GLU A 462 -15.26 -23.00 -29.36
C GLU A 462 -15.51 -21.59 -28.81
N ALA A 463 -14.47 -20.81 -28.52
CA ALA A 463 -14.61 -19.41 -28.09
C ALA A 463 -15.26 -18.54 -29.18
N THR A 464 -14.90 -18.77 -30.45
CA THR A 464 -15.51 -18.10 -31.60
C THR A 464 -17.00 -18.47 -31.72
N ARG A 465 -17.31 -19.78 -31.65
CA ARG A 465 -18.69 -20.27 -31.69
C ARG A 465 -19.53 -19.73 -30.53
N LEU A 466 -18.96 -19.64 -29.33
CA LEU A 466 -19.63 -19.11 -28.15
C LEU A 466 -19.90 -17.60 -28.30
N ALA A 467 -18.93 -16.84 -28.83
CA ALA A 467 -19.09 -15.41 -29.09
C ALA A 467 -20.27 -15.15 -30.05
N GLU A 468 -20.39 -15.92 -31.12
CA GLU A 468 -21.50 -15.83 -32.08
C GLU A 468 -22.86 -16.15 -31.43
N ARG A 469 -22.93 -17.20 -30.60
CA ARG A 469 -24.18 -17.60 -29.91
C ARG A 469 -24.61 -16.60 -28.84
N THR A 470 -23.67 -15.93 -28.18
CA THR A 470 -23.96 -15.04 -27.05
C THR A 470 -24.17 -13.59 -27.47
N ALA A 471 -23.66 -13.18 -28.64
CA ALA A 471 -23.88 -11.86 -29.22
C ALA A 471 -25.35 -11.35 -29.20
N PRO A 472 -26.37 -12.12 -29.65
CA PRO A 472 -27.76 -11.64 -29.64
C PRO A 472 -28.35 -11.49 -28.23
N VAL A 473 -27.86 -12.25 -27.26
CA VAL A 473 -28.30 -12.15 -25.85
C VAL A 473 -27.67 -10.93 -25.20
N LEU A 474 -26.37 -10.71 -25.44
CA LEU A 474 -25.63 -9.56 -24.93
C LEU A 474 -26.15 -8.23 -25.49
N GLU A 475 -26.62 -8.20 -26.74
CA GLU A 475 -27.23 -6.99 -27.30
C GLU A 475 -28.54 -6.62 -26.57
N LYS A 476 -29.36 -7.61 -26.18
CA LYS A 476 -30.55 -7.37 -25.35
C LYS A 476 -30.21 -6.80 -23.98
N VAL A 477 -29.11 -7.24 -23.35
CA VAL A 477 -28.63 -6.67 -22.08
C VAL A 477 -28.24 -5.20 -22.23
N LYS A 478 -27.63 -4.83 -23.38
CA LYS A 478 -27.30 -3.42 -23.68
C LYS A 478 -28.55 -2.57 -23.88
N ASP A 479 -29.56 -3.10 -24.58
CA ASP A 479 -30.81 -2.39 -24.82
C ASP A 479 -31.55 -2.09 -23.50
N VAL A 480 -31.61 -3.08 -22.60
CA VAL A 480 -32.17 -2.93 -21.24
C VAL A 480 -31.45 -1.83 -20.44
N SER A 481 -30.14 -1.65 -20.65
CA SER A 481 -29.37 -0.59 -19.97
C SER A 481 -29.67 0.82 -20.51
N ARG A 482 -30.04 0.95 -21.80
CA ARG A 482 -30.50 2.23 -22.37
C ARG A 482 -31.85 2.67 -21.81
N GLU A 483 -32.71 1.72 -21.43
CA GLU A 483 -34.02 2.01 -20.81
C GLU A 483 -33.90 2.72 -19.46
N LEU A 484 -32.75 2.66 -18.78
CA LEU A 484 -32.49 3.36 -17.51
C LEU A 484 -32.30 4.88 -17.67
N GLN A 485 -32.01 5.37 -18.88
CA GLN A 485 -31.71 6.79 -19.12
C GLN A 485 -32.97 7.69 -19.17
N ASN A 486 -34.16 7.09 -19.28
CA ASN A 486 -35.44 7.81 -19.51
C ASN A 486 -36.42 7.71 -18.32
N VAL A 487 -35.91 7.47 -17.10
CA VAL A 487 -36.75 7.14 -15.93
C VAL A 487 -37.16 8.38 -15.15
N ALA A 488 -38.46 8.49 -14.82
CA ALA A 488 -38.96 9.50 -13.89
C ALA A 488 -38.53 9.17 -12.45
N ARG A 489 -38.01 10.17 -11.72
CA ARG A 489 -37.43 10.02 -10.36
C ARG A 489 -38.34 9.30 -9.37
N ASP A 490 -39.65 9.45 -9.49
CA ASP A 490 -40.64 8.86 -8.56
C ASP A 490 -40.88 7.36 -8.79
N SER A 491 -40.28 6.76 -9.83
CA SER A 491 -40.48 5.36 -10.25
C SER A 491 -39.19 4.52 -10.31
N VAL A 492 -38.06 5.08 -9.88
CA VAL A 492 -36.72 4.49 -10.01
C VAL A 492 -36.66 3.06 -9.45
N ASP A 493 -37.20 2.82 -8.26
CA ASP A 493 -37.12 1.50 -7.62
C ASP A 493 -37.93 0.42 -8.33
N MET A 494 -39.03 0.78 -8.98
CA MET A 494 -39.83 -0.17 -9.77
C MET A 494 -39.14 -0.48 -11.09
N HIS A 495 -38.58 0.56 -11.73
CA HIS A 495 -37.91 0.45 -13.03
C HIS A 495 -36.59 -0.32 -12.92
N VAL A 496 -35.76 -0.01 -11.92
CA VAL A 496 -34.51 -0.75 -11.62
C VAL A 496 -34.81 -2.22 -11.34
N ARG A 497 -35.87 -2.53 -10.58
CA ARG A 497 -36.27 -3.93 -10.33
C ARG A 497 -36.64 -4.68 -11.62
N ARG A 498 -37.44 -4.06 -12.49
CA ARG A 498 -37.82 -4.63 -13.79
C ARG A 498 -36.60 -4.85 -14.70
N VAL A 499 -35.73 -3.85 -14.80
CA VAL A 499 -34.47 -3.92 -15.55
C VAL A 499 -33.59 -5.05 -15.02
N MET A 500 -33.40 -5.15 -13.71
CA MET A 500 -32.60 -6.22 -13.11
C MET A 500 -33.20 -7.62 -13.32
N GLN A 501 -34.53 -7.75 -13.40
CA GLN A 501 -35.17 -9.03 -13.76
C GLN A 501 -34.83 -9.45 -15.20
N GLN A 502 -34.85 -8.51 -16.15
CA GLN A 502 -34.47 -8.78 -17.54
C GLN A 502 -32.97 -9.11 -17.67
N VAL A 503 -32.11 -8.35 -16.98
CA VAL A 503 -30.67 -8.62 -16.92
C VAL A 503 -30.41 -10.03 -16.38
N ARG A 504 -31.01 -10.39 -15.23
CA ARG A 504 -30.89 -11.75 -14.65
C ARG A 504 -31.32 -12.85 -15.62
N ALA A 505 -32.45 -12.68 -16.30
CA ALA A 505 -32.93 -13.65 -17.27
C ALA A 505 -31.96 -13.85 -18.45
N HIS A 506 -31.37 -12.76 -18.96
CA HIS A 506 -30.39 -12.84 -20.03
C HIS A 506 -29.05 -13.42 -19.58
N LEU A 507 -28.60 -13.11 -18.35
CA LEU A 507 -27.38 -13.71 -17.78
C LEU A 507 -27.55 -15.22 -17.59
N LEU A 508 -28.71 -15.70 -17.13
CA LEU A 508 -28.97 -17.15 -17.01
C LEU A 508 -28.85 -17.88 -18.34
N ILE A 509 -29.34 -17.28 -19.44
CA ILE A 509 -29.18 -17.84 -20.78
C ILE A 509 -27.70 -17.88 -21.18
N THR A 510 -26.96 -16.80 -20.95
CA THR A 510 -25.52 -16.76 -21.24
C THR A 510 -24.76 -17.83 -20.45
N HIS A 511 -25.03 -18.01 -19.16
CA HIS A 511 -24.38 -19.04 -18.35
C HIS A 511 -24.67 -20.47 -18.83
N ALA A 512 -25.91 -20.74 -19.27
CA ALA A 512 -26.23 -22.04 -19.86
C ALA A 512 -25.41 -22.31 -21.13
N LEU A 513 -25.25 -21.28 -21.99
CA LEU A 513 -24.40 -21.36 -23.19
C LEU A 513 -22.92 -21.55 -22.85
N ASP A 514 -22.44 -20.90 -21.79
CA ASP A 514 -21.07 -20.97 -21.32
C ASP A 514 -20.74 -22.37 -20.77
N GLY A 515 -21.63 -22.94 -19.94
CA GLY A 515 -21.49 -24.32 -19.46
C GLY A 515 -21.51 -25.35 -20.60
N GLU A 516 -22.41 -25.17 -21.59
CA GLU A 516 -22.45 -26.02 -22.78
C GLU A 516 -21.15 -25.93 -23.59
N ALA A 517 -20.55 -24.74 -23.70
CA ALA A 517 -19.30 -24.55 -24.41
C ALA A 517 -18.10 -25.20 -23.70
N ASN A 518 -18.01 -25.07 -22.38
CA ASN A 518 -16.98 -25.76 -21.60
C ASN A 518 -17.12 -27.29 -21.71
N ALA A 519 -18.35 -27.82 -21.68
CA ALA A 519 -18.58 -29.25 -21.86
C ALA A 519 -18.12 -29.72 -23.25
N ARG A 520 -18.53 -29.02 -24.33
CA ARG A 520 -18.08 -29.34 -25.69
C ARG A 520 -16.57 -29.23 -25.85
N PHE A 521 -15.94 -28.23 -25.24
CA PHE A 521 -14.49 -28.08 -25.28
C PHE A 521 -13.80 -29.29 -24.65
N ILE A 522 -14.22 -29.70 -23.45
CA ILE A 522 -13.68 -30.89 -22.77
C ILE A 522 -13.91 -32.16 -23.60
N ASP A 523 -15.13 -32.36 -24.11
CA ASP A 523 -15.47 -33.55 -24.92
C ASP A 523 -14.62 -33.63 -26.20
N ARG A 524 -14.45 -32.50 -26.90
CA ARG A 524 -13.61 -32.42 -28.12
C ARG A 524 -12.14 -32.70 -27.81
N VAL A 525 -11.62 -32.18 -26.70
CA VAL A 525 -10.23 -32.45 -26.32
C VAL A 525 -10.05 -33.92 -25.91
N ALA A 526 -11.03 -34.49 -25.18
CA ALA A 526 -11.02 -35.90 -24.81
C ALA A 526 -11.00 -36.82 -26.05
N GLU A 527 -11.80 -36.50 -27.07
CA GLU A 527 -11.80 -37.20 -28.36
C GLU A 527 -10.45 -37.08 -29.08
N GLU A 528 -9.94 -35.85 -29.23
CA GLU A 528 -8.68 -35.57 -29.95
C GLU A 528 -7.46 -36.20 -29.26
N MET A 529 -7.42 -36.19 -27.93
CA MET A 529 -6.33 -36.74 -27.13
C MET A 529 -6.51 -38.23 -26.81
N HIS A 530 -7.61 -38.84 -27.28
CA HIS A 530 -7.96 -40.24 -27.03
C HIS A 530 -8.00 -40.60 -25.52
N VAL A 531 -8.51 -39.68 -24.70
CA VAL A 531 -8.70 -39.87 -23.27
C VAL A 531 -10.19 -40.00 -22.98
N SER A 532 -10.60 -41.00 -22.18
CA SER A 532 -12.00 -41.13 -21.78
C SER A 532 -12.46 -39.89 -21.00
N THR A 533 -13.68 -39.41 -21.25
CA THR A 533 -14.28 -38.33 -20.47
C THR A 533 -14.53 -38.74 -19.01
N ASP A 534 -14.58 -40.03 -18.69
CA ASP A 534 -14.73 -40.53 -17.31
C ASP A 534 -13.39 -40.64 -16.55
N ASP A 535 -12.27 -40.27 -17.19
CA ASP A 535 -10.95 -40.32 -16.57
C ASP A 535 -10.84 -39.34 -15.38
N ALA A 536 -10.26 -39.79 -14.27
CA ALA A 536 -10.09 -39.00 -13.05
C ALA A 536 -9.25 -37.73 -13.27
N ARG A 537 -8.36 -37.73 -14.28
CA ARG A 537 -7.55 -36.56 -14.67
C ARG A 537 -8.39 -35.36 -15.11
N TRP A 538 -9.65 -35.57 -15.50
CA TRP A 538 -10.58 -34.48 -15.84
C TRP A 538 -11.17 -33.74 -14.63
N ARG A 539 -11.00 -34.25 -13.40
CA ARG A 539 -11.61 -33.64 -12.19
C ARG A 539 -11.16 -32.20 -11.99
N VAL A 540 -9.85 -31.93 -12.08
CA VAL A 540 -9.29 -30.58 -11.93
C VAL A 540 -9.73 -29.66 -13.09
N PRO A 541 -9.51 -30.00 -14.38
CA PRO A 541 -10.00 -29.18 -15.50
C PRO A 541 -11.49 -28.84 -15.45
N ARG A 542 -12.34 -29.81 -15.08
CA ARG A 542 -13.79 -29.59 -14.98
C ARG A 542 -14.15 -28.60 -13.89
N LEU A 543 -13.54 -28.72 -12.71
CA LEU A 543 -13.81 -27.79 -11.61
C LEU A 543 -13.29 -26.39 -11.95
N THR A 544 -12.07 -26.27 -12.49
CA THR A 544 -11.51 -24.97 -12.93
C THR A 544 -12.42 -24.30 -13.97
N ALA A 545 -12.85 -25.05 -15.00
CA ALA A 545 -13.75 -24.53 -16.02
C ALA A 545 -15.11 -24.07 -15.43
N ALA A 546 -15.66 -24.82 -14.48
CA ALA A 546 -16.90 -24.46 -13.80
C ALA A 546 -16.75 -23.21 -12.92
N LEU A 547 -15.66 -23.08 -12.15
CA LEU A 547 -15.40 -21.90 -11.32
C LEU A 547 -15.19 -20.63 -12.16
N LEU A 548 -14.45 -20.74 -13.27
CA LEU A 548 -14.24 -19.64 -14.21
C LEU A 548 -15.54 -19.16 -14.86
N CYS A 549 -16.52 -20.05 -15.05
CA CYS A 549 -17.86 -19.70 -15.49
C CYS A 549 -18.66 -18.86 -14.48
N GLU A 550 -18.40 -18.99 -13.18
CA GLU A 550 -19.20 -18.33 -12.14
C GLU A 550 -18.66 -16.93 -11.79
N VAL A 551 -17.39 -16.84 -11.37
CA VAL A 551 -16.81 -15.59 -10.82
C VAL A 551 -15.75 -14.97 -11.75
N GLY A 552 -15.39 -15.66 -12.84
CA GLY A 552 -14.38 -15.20 -13.81
C GLY A 552 -12.94 -15.30 -13.29
N ALA A 553 -11.96 -15.01 -14.17
CA ALA A 553 -10.55 -14.94 -13.79
C ALA A 553 -10.16 -13.53 -13.30
N LYS A 554 -9.02 -13.44 -12.60
CA LYS A 554 -8.39 -12.18 -12.16
C LYS A 554 -8.35 -11.16 -13.29
N THR A 555 -9.08 -10.05 -13.18
CA THR A 555 -8.98 -8.94 -14.13
C THR A 555 -7.80 -8.05 -13.75
N ALA A 556 -6.95 -7.71 -14.72
CA ALA A 556 -5.68 -7.01 -14.47
C ALA A 556 -5.85 -5.63 -13.80
N GLU A 557 -7.04 -5.01 -13.89
CA GLU A 557 -7.30 -3.61 -13.54
C GLU A 557 -8.20 -3.38 -12.31
N GLY A 558 -8.44 -4.40 -11.47
CA GLY A 558 -9.14 -4.19 -10.18
C GLY A 558 -10.64 -3.87 -10.28
N GLU A 559 -11.21 -3.90 -11.49
CA GLU A 559 -12.64 -3.68 -11.76
C GLU A 559 -13.54 -4.69 -11.03
N GLY A 560 -13.07 -5.92 -10.84
CA GLY A 560 -13.83 -6.96 -10.12
C GLY A 560 -14.01 -6.66 -8.64
N GLU A 561 -13.01 -6.04 -8.04
CA GLU A 561 -13.04 -5.59 -6.66
C GLU A 561 -13.95 -4.36 -6.55
N SER A 562 -13.70 -3.32 -7.34
CA SER A 562 -14.42 -2.05 -7.23
C SER A 562 -15.89 -2.10 -7.65
N LEU A 563 -16.27 -2.90 -8.66
CA LEU A 563 -17.65 -3.00 -9.14
C LEU A 563 -18.37 -4.23 -8.61
N GLY A 564 -17.69 -5.37 -8.59
CA GLY A 564 -18.26 -6.66 -8.22
C GLY A 564 -18.27 -6.89 -6.71
N GLY A 565 -17.28 -6.35 -6.00
CA GLY A 565 -17.06 -6.67 -4.59
C GLY A 565 -16.43 -8.05 -4.41
N VAL A 566 -15.67 -8.50 -5.42
CA VAL A 566 -14.94 -9.77 -5.42
C VAL A 566 -13.46 -9.43 -5.40
N THR A 567 -12.79 -9.79 -4.30
CA THR A 567 -11.35 -9.58 -4.16
C THR A 567 -10.56 -10.65 -4.91
N ASP A 568 -9.27 -10.40 -5.15
CA ASP A 568 -8.36 -11.38 -5.75
C ASP A 568 -8.36 -12.72 -4.98
N ALA A 569 -8.54 -12.67 -3.65
CA ALA A 569 -8.66 -13.85 -2.82
C ALA A 569 -9.89 -14.69 -3.17
N ALA A 570 -11.05 -14.08 -3.39
CA ALA A 570 -12.28 -14.78 -3.77
C ALA A 570 -12.23 -15.37 -5.19
N ALA A 571 -11.43 -14.77 -6.09
CA ALA A 571 -11.32 -15.19 -7.49
C ALA A 571 -10.13 -16.11 -7.79
N LEU A 572 -9.21 -16.30 -6.83
CA LEU A 572 -8.00 -17.10 -7.06
C LEU A 572 -8.34 -18.57 -7.38
N ASP A 573 -7.69 -19.10 -8.41
CA ASP A 573 -7.65 -20.54 -8.68
C ASP A 573 -6.68 -21.23 -7.72
N LEU A 574 -7.19 -22.09 -6.84
CA LEU A 574 -6.39 -22.82 -5.87
C LEU A 574 -5.45 -23.82 -6.55
N PHE A 575 -5.77 -24.34 -7.74
CA PHE A 575 -4.93 -25.30 -8.46
C PHE A 575 -3.63 -24.68 -9.01
N SER A 576 -3.54 -23.35 -9.03
CA SER A 576 -2.30 -22.64 -9.36
C SER A 576 -1.28 -22.64 -8.20
N LEU A 577 -1.74 -22.85 -6.96
CA LEU A 577 -0.91 -22.70 -5.75
C LEU A 577 0.20 -23.74 -5.62
N PRO A 578 0.00 -25.05 -5.88
CA PRO A 578 1.06 -26.03 -5.73
C PRO A 578 2.32 -25.69 -6.51
N ARG A 579 2.15 -25.21 -7.75
CA ARG A 579 3.26 -24.81 -8.62
C ARG A 579 3.90 -23.53 -8.14
N ALA A 580 3.11 -22.51 -7.82
CA ALA A 580 3.62 -21.25 -7.27
C ALA A 580 4.34 -21.43 -5.92
N ALA A 581 4.01 -22.49 -5.18
CA ALA A 581 4.63 -22.87 -3.92
C ALA A 581 5.83 -23.83 -4.05
N GLY A 582 6.14 -24.29 -5.27
CA GLY A 582 7.22 -25.26 -5.52
C GLY A 582 7.01 -26.60 -4.82
N LEU A 583 5.77 -27.11 -4.79
CA LEU A 583 5.47 -28.41 -4.18
C LEU A 583 6.00 -29.58 -5.02
N THR A 584 6.30 -30.69 -4.35
CA THR A 584 6.57 -31.98 -5.01
C THR A 584 5.28 -32.53 -5.66
N ALA A 585 5.41 -33.44 -6.63
CA ALA A 585 4.25 -34.04 -7.29
C ALA A 585 3.26 -34.71 -6.33
N VAL A 586 3.77 -35.34 -5.25
CA VAL A 586 2.93 -35.98 -4.22
C VAL A 586 2.19 -34.93 -3.38
N GLU A 587 2.87 -33.84 -2.99
CA GLU A 587 2.24 -32.73 -2.27
C GLU A 587 1.21 -32.00 -3.16
N GLU A 588 1.48 -31.82 -4.45
CA GLU A 588 0.54 -31.27 -5.43
C GLU A 588 -0.72 -32.15 -5.56
N GLU A 589 -0.56 -33.46 -5.70
CA GLU A 589 -1.69 -34.40 -5.76
C GLU A 589 -2.55 -34.34 -4.50
N LEU A 590 -1.93 -34.37 -3.31
CA LEU A 590 -2.63 -34.27 -2.02
C LEU A 590 -3.38 -32.94 -1.86
N PHE A 591 -2.78 -31.82 -2.28
CA PHE A 591 -3.44 -30.53 -2.23
C PHE A 591 -4.60 -30.46 -3.22
N ASN A 592 -4.42 -30.98 -4.44
CA ASN A 592 -5.47 -31.00 -5.45
C ASN A 592 -6.66 -31.86 -4.99
N GLU A 593 -6.43 -33.01 -4.35
CA GLU A 593 -7.49 -33.82 -3.76
C GLU A 593 -8.20 -33.10 -2.61
N LEU A 594 -7.49 -32.34 -1.77
CA LEU A 594 -8.11 -31.49 -0.75
C LEU A 594 -9.02 -30.44 -1.40
N VAL A 595 -8.57 -29.73 -2.43
CA VAL A 595 -9.41 -28.74 -3.15
C VAL A 595 -10.63 -29.42 -3.77
N LEU A 596 -10.46 -30.60 -4.37
CA LEU A 596 -11.55 -31.38 -4.98
C LEU A 596 -12.56 -31.90 -3.94
N ALA A 597 -12.13 -32.15 -2.69
CA ALA A 597 -13.04 -32.52 -1.61
C ALA A 597 -14.04 -31.38 -1.29
N HIS A 598 -13.66 -30.13 -1.53
CA HIS A 598 -14.50 -28.93 -1.38
C HIS A 598 -15.12 -28.45 -2.70
N ALA A 599 -15.12 -29.26 -3.77
CA ALA A 599 -15.57 -28.84 -5.10
C ALA A 599 -16.99 -28.24 -5.13
N LEU A 600 -17.95 -28.88 -4.44
CA LEU A 600 -19.33 -28.40 -4.37
C LEU A 600 -19.43 -27.09 -3.58
N GLU A 601 -18.75 -27.01 -2.43
CA GLU A 601 -18.71 -25.80 -1.60
C GLU A 601 -18.09 -24.62 -2.36
N LEU A 602 -17.04 -24.86 -3.15
CA LEU A 602 -16.39 -23.85 -3.99
C LEU A 602 -17.33 -23.32 -5.08
N LEU A 603 -18.10 -24.21 -5.72
CA LEU A 603 -19.09 -23.82 -6.72
C LEU A 603 -20.26 -23.05 -6.10
N ASP A 604 -20.78 -23.51 -4.96
CA ASP A 604 -21.86 -22.83 -4.23
C ASP A 604 -21.41 -21.44 -3.77
N ALA A 605 -20.18 -21.32 -3.27
CA ALA A 605 -19.60 -20.04 -2.86
C ALA A 605 -19.39 -19.09 -4.05
N ALA A 606 -18.94 -19.60 -5.20
CA ALA A 606 -18.80 -18.84 -6.43
C ALA A 606 -20.16 -18.34 -6.95
N HIS A 607 -21.16 -19.21 -6.95
CA HIS A 607 -22.54 -18.86 -7.30
C HIS A 607 -23.12 -17.79 -6.38
N ALA A 608 -22.92 -17.93 -5.06
CA ALA A 608 -23.36 -16.95 -4.07
C ALA A 608 -22.67 -15.58 -4.26
N ALA A 609 -21.38 -15.58 -4.59
CA ALA A 609 -20.65 -14.35 -4.90
C ALA A 609 -21.26 -13.65 -6.12
N ARG A 610 -21.53 -14.37 -7.20
CA ARG A 610 -22.18 -13.83 -8.40
C ARG A 610 -23.55 -13.20 -8.09
N GLU A 611 -24.40 -13.89 -7.33
CA GLU A 611 -25.72 -13.35 -6.95
C GLU A 611 -25.60 -12.05 -6.12
N ARG A 612 -24.58 -11.95 -5.27
CA ARG A 612 -24.28 -10.72 -4.51
C ARG A 612 -23.71 -9.61 -5.41
N MET A 613 -22.89 -9.93 -6.40
CA MET A 613 -22.40 -8.96 -7.40
C MET A 613 -23.57 -8.30 -8.14
N LEU A 614 -24.62 -9.07 -8.47
CA LEU A 614 -25.83 -8.51 -9.09
C LEU A 614 -26.61 -7.57 -8.17
N MET A 615 -26.51 -7.73 -6.84
CA MET A 615 -27.05 -6.74 -5.90
C MET A 615 -26.25 -5.44 -5.95
N ASN A 616 -24.92 -5.51 -6.07
CA ASN A 616 -24.07 -4.34 -6.27
C ASN A 616 -24.45 -3.58 -7.55
N VAL A 617 -24.63 -4.27 -8.67
CA VAL A 617 -25.11 -3.67 -9.93
C VAL A 617 -26.47 -2.98 -9.77
N SER A 618 -27.42 -3.63 -9.08
CA SER A 618 -28.74 -3.03 -8.85
C SER A 618 -28.65 -1.71 -8.09
N ARG A 619 -27.70 -1.58 -7.14
CA ARG A 619 -27.50 -0.33 -6.41
C ARG A 619 -26.80 0.72 -7.27
N ILE A 620 -25.82 0.33 -8.11
CA ILE A 620 -25.20 1.23 -9.09
C ILE A 620 -26.26 1.81 -10.04
N PHE A 621 -27.13 0.96 -10.60
CA PHE A 621 -28.22 1.41 -11.47
C PHE A 621 -29.20 2.33 -10.77
N ARG A 622 -29.44 2.14 -9.47
CA ARG A 622 -30.25 3.07 -8.67
C ARG A 622 -29.59 4.44 -8.56
N VAL A 623 -28.28 4.49 -8.27
CA VAL A 623 -27.51 5.75 -8.20
C VAL A 623 -27.56 6.48 -9.54
N LEU A 624 -27.29 5.77 -10.64
CA LEU A 624 -27.33 6.33 -11.99
C LEU A 624 -28.73 6.85 -12.38
N ALA A 625 -29.78 6.08 -12.10
CA ALA A 625 -31.16 6.48 -12.42
C ALA A 625 -31.66 7.69 -11.61
N MET A 626 -31.06 7.95 -10.44
CA MET A 626 -31.32 9.18 -9.66
C MET A 626 -30.52 10.38 -10.17
N GLY A 627 -29.64 10.20 -11.16
CA GLY A 627 -28.71 11.22 -11.65
C GLY A 627 -27.52 11.46 -10.72
N GLY A 628 -27.22 10.51 -9.83
CA GLY A 628 -26.06 10.52 -8.96
C GLY A 628 -24.80 10.05 -9.67
N ASP A 629 -23.65 10.45 -9.14
CA ASP A 629 -22.33 10.03 -9.63
C ASP A 629 -21.90 8.73 -8.95
N VAL A 630 -21.40 7.75 -9.71
CA VAL A 630 -20.95 6.45 -9.17
C VAL A 630 -19.49 6.54 -8.73
N GLY A 631 -18.70 7.46 -9.29
CA GLY A 631 -17.28 7.63 -8.95
C GLY A 631 -17.06 8.27 -7.58
N GLU A 632 -18.04 9.02 -7.09
CA GLU A 632 -17.95 9.75 -5.81
C GLU A 632 -18.71 9.03 -4.66
N TYR A 633 -19.79 8.26 -4.88
CA TYR A 633 -20.77 7.88 -3.83
C TYR A 633 -20.98 6.36 -3.62
N TRP A 634 -20.06 5.51 -4.11
CA TRP A 634 -20.27 4.06 -4.19
C TRP A 634 -19.43 3.27 -3.17
N GLU A 635 -20.10 2.52 -2.29
CA GLU A 635 -19.48 1.51 -1.41
C GLU A 635 -19.99 0.12 -1.80
N THR A 636 -19.11 -0.66 -2.43
CA THR A 636 -19.38 -2.01 -2.91
C THR A 636 -19.53 -2.97 -1.73
N PHE A 637 -20.60 -3.76 -1.70
CA PHE A 637 -20.66 -4.85 -0.72
C PHE A 637 -19.67 -5.93 -1.10
N GLU A 638 -19.06 -6.55 -0.09
CA GLU A 638 -18.21 -7.71 -0.28
C GLU A 638 -19.06 -8.92 -0.75
N ALA A 639 -19.09 -9.12 -2.06
CA ALA A 639 -19.77 -10.23 -2.70
C ALA A 639 -19.01 -11.54 -2.52
N GLY A 640 -17.67 -11.47 -2.57
CA GLY A 640 -16.77 -12.63 -2.50
C GLY A 640 -16.59 -13.26 -1.11
N ALA A 641 -17.20 -12.72 -0.05
CA ALA A 641 -16.89 -13.09 1.34
C ALA A 641 -16.91 -14.59 1.64
N VAL A 642 -17.95 -15.30 1.17
CA VAL A 642 -18.08 -16.75 1.38
C VAL A 642 -16.98 -17.52 0.63
N ALA A 643 -16.69 -17.10 -0.60
CA ALA A 643 -15.65 -17.70 -1.43
C ALA A 643 -14.24 -17.46 -0.87
N THR A 644 -14.02 -16.29 -0.26
CA THR A 644 -12.80 -15.95 0.48
C THR A 644 -12.63 -16.84 1.72
N GLU A 645 -13.67 -16.94 2.55
CA GLU A 645 -13.64 -17.74 3.78
C GLU A 645 -13.38 -19.22 3.52
N LEU A 646 -14.02 -19.79 2.51
CA LEU A 646 -13.79 -21.18 2.11
C LEU A 646 -12.34 -21.42 1.69
N ARG A 647 -11.72 -20.49 0.96
CA ARG A 647 -10.30 -20.60 0.58
C ARG A 647 -9.39 -20.55 1.81
N PHE A 648 -9.65 -19.67 2.78
CA PHE A 648 -8.90 -19.68 4.04
C PHE A 648 -9.11 -20.97 4.84
N ALA A 649 -10.31 -21.57 4.81
CA ALA A 649 -10.57 -22.87 5.42
C ALA A 649 -9.73 -23.98 4.76
N ILE A 650 -9.71 -24.03 3.42
CA ILE A 650 -8.88 -24.99 2.65
C ILE A 650 -7.39 -24.78 2.94
N LEU A 651 -6.90 -23.53 2.96
CA LEU A 651 -5.52 -23.22 3.31
C LEU A 651 -5.19 -23.68 4.74
N SER A 652 -6.10 -23.49 5.69
CA SER A 652 -5.92 -23.95 7.08
C SER A 652 -5.88 -25.47 7.17
N GLU A 653 -6.74 -26.16 6.42
CA GLU A 653 -6.78 -27.62 6.38
C GLU A 653 -5.55 -28.22 5.69
N SER A 654 -4.95 -27.52 4.73
CA SER A 654 -3.74 -27.97 4.03
C SER A 654 -2.60 -28.33 4.99
N ARG A 655 -2.50 -27.65 6.14
CA ARG A 655 -1.50 -27.96 7.18
C ARG A 655 -1.69 -29.36 7.78
N ARG A 656 -2.92 -29.85 7.90
CA ARG A 656 -3.22 -31.20 8.39
C ARG A 656 -2.91 -32.26 7.33
N VAL A 657 -3.12 -31.93 6.06
CA VAL A 657 -2.98 -32.87 4.92
C VAL A 657 -1.53 -32.98 4.45
N LEU A 658 -0.83 -31.85 4.31
CA LEU A 658 0.51 -31.75 3.72
C LEU A 658 1.64 -31.64 4.76
N GLY A 659 1.31 -31.28 6.01
CA GLY A 659 2.29 -30.90 7.02
C GLY A 659 2.58 -29.40 7.06
N GLY A 660 3.39 -28.97 8.04
CA GLY A 660 3.67 -27.56 8.32
C GLY A 660 4.36 -26.84 7.15
N ASP A 661 5.49 -27.38 6.70
CA ASP A 661 6.37 -26.71 5.73
C ASP A 661 5.69 -26.49 4.37
N ALA A 662 5.02 -27.52 3.84
CA ALA A 662 4.30 -27.44 2.57
C ALA A 662 3.13 -26.44 2.64
N ALA A 663 2.35 -26.48 3.73
CA ALA A 663 1.24 -25.54 3.92
C ALA A 663 1.72 -24.08 4.06
N ASP A 664 2.86 -23.84 4.72
CA ASP A 664 3.45 -22.51 4.82
C ASP A 664 3.94 -21.99 3.45
N ARG A 665 4.47 -22.86 2.58
CA ARG A 665 4.79 -22.49 1.19
C ARG A 665 3.53 -22.15 0.38
N ILE A 666 2.46 -22.94 0.50
CA ILE A 666 1.17 -22.68 -0.18
C ILE A 666 0.59 -21.33 0.25
N GLU A 667 0.55 -21.06 1.54
CA GLU A 667 -0.04 -19.83 2.04
C GLU A 667 0.78 -18.60 1.68
N ARG A 668 2.12 -18.75 1.61
CA ARG A 668 2.99 -17.71 1.06
C ARG A 668 2.67 -17.46 -0.42
N ALA A 669 2.54 -18.52 -1.22
CA ALA A 669 2.17 -18.40 -2.63
C ALA A 669 0.81 -17.71 -2.80
N PHE A 670 -0.18 -18.11 -2.00
CA PHE A 670 -1.51 -17.48 -1.95
C PHE A 670 -1.39 -15.98 -1.69
N ARG A 671 -0.68 -15.58 -0.62
CA ARG A 671 -0.49 -14.18 -0.25
C ARG A 671 0.20 -13.37 -1.34
N LEU A 672 1.25 -13.91 -1.97
CA LEU A 672 1.96 -13.22 -3.06
C LEU A 672 1.07 -12.98 -4.29
N LEU A 673 0.14 -13.91 -4.56
CA LEU A 673 -0.79 -13.80 -5.69
C LEU A 673 -1.97 -12.85 -5.41
N VAL A 674 -2.47 -12.82 -4.18
CA VAL A 674 -3.69 -12.06 -3.81
C VAL A 674 -3.39 -10.69 -3.20
N VAL A 675 -2.23 -10.52 -2.57
CA VAL A 675 -1.83 -9.28 -1.89
C VAL A 675 -0.34 -8.96 -2.13
N PRO A 676 0.03 -8.62 -3.38
CA PRO A 676 1.43 -8.29 -3.69
C PRO A 676 1.89 -7.06 -2.90
N GLY A 677 3.11 -7.12 -2.37
CA GLY A 677 3.73 -6.02 -1.61
C GLY A 677 3.34 -5.94 -0.12
N LEU A 678 2.55 -6.89 0.40
CA LEU A 678 2.28 -6.98 1.84
C LEU A 678 3.49 -7.50 2.64
N GLU A 679 4.24 -8.46 2.07
CA GLU A 679 5.47 -8.95 2.69
C GLU A 679 6.56 -7.87 2.64
N CYS A 680 6.82 -7.24 3.78
CA CYS A 680 8.00 -6.41 3.94
C CYS A 680 9.26 -7.26 3.76
N GLU A 681 10.35 -6.66 3.27
CA GLU A 681 11.66 -7.32 3.25
C GLU A 681 12.05 -7.69 4.68
N ARG A 682 12.43 -8.95 4.88
CA ARG A 682 12.91 -9.44 6.17
C ARG A 682 14.23 -8.75 6.50
N SER A 683 14.45 -8.47 7.78
CA SER A 683 15.74 -7.92 8.18
C SER A 683 16.86 -8.96 7.99
N MET A 684 17.96 -8.54 7.36
CA MET A 684 19.16 -9.36 7.15
C MET A 684 19.70 -9.98 8.45
N LEU A 685 19.43 -9.34 9.59
CA LEU A 685 19.83 -9.84 10.90
C LEU A 685 19.08 -11.11 11.30
N ILE A 686 17.82 -11.27 10.90
CA ILE A 686 17.10 -12.53 11.17
C ILE A 686 17.68 -13.67 10.32
N ASP A 687 18.09 -13.40 9.09
CA ASP A 687 18.73 -14.41 8.25
C ASP A 687 20.10 -14.81 8.83
N ALA A 688 20.90 -13.85 9.30
CA ALA A 688 22.15 -14.13 9.99
C ALA A 688 21.95 -14.90 11.31
N LEU A 689 20.87 -14.63 12.06
CA LEU A 689 20.50 -15.42 13.24
C LEU A 689 20.12 -16.85 12.87
N ARG A 690 19.44 -17.06 11.73
CA ARG A 690 19.13 -18.39 11.23
C ARG A 690 20.40 -19.15 10.86
N GLU A 691 21.33 -18.52 10.14
CA GLU A 691 22.64 -19.11 9.84
C GLU A 691 23.38 -19.51 11.13
N CYS A 692 23.32 -18.68 12.18
CA CYS A 692 23.93 -19.01 13.48
C CYS A 692 23.25 -20.16 14.21
N ALA A 693 21.94 -20.31 14.05
CA ALA A 693 21.21 -21.43 14.61
C ALA A 693 21.57 -22.76 13.93
N GLU A 694 21.94 -22.70 12.65
CA GLU A 694 22.27 -23.87 11.82
C GLU A 694 23.78 -24.20 11.81
N ASP A 695 24.64 -23.22 12.09
CA ASP A 695 26.08 -23.39 12.06
C ASP A 695 26.61 -24.13 13.31
N SER A 696 27.10 -25.35 13.08
CA SER A 696 27.77 -26.21 14.06
C SER A 696 29.01 -25.58 14.73
N SER A 697 29.59 -24.53 14.14
CA SER A 697 30.73 -23.80 14.68
C SER A 697 30.35 -22.71 15.70
N THR A 698 29.07 -22.35 15.76
CA THR A 698 28.53 -21.36 16.71
C THR A 698 28.47 -21.94 18.12
N ALA A 699 28.71 -21.10 19.13
CA ALA A 699 28.61 -21.50 20.53
C ALA A 699 27.21 -22.09 20.80
N PRO A 700 27.08 -23.28 21.43
CA PRO A 700 25.80 -23.98 21.57
C PRO A 700 24.69 -23.16 22.23
N GLU A 701 25.06 -22.32 23.20
CA GLU A 701 24.12 -21.42 23.88
C GLU A 701 23.58 -20.34 22.93
N LEU A 702 24.45 -19.75 22.10
CA LEU A 702 24.04 -18.74 21.12
C LEU A 702 23.19 -19.37 20.00
N ALA A 703 23.57 -20.55 19.51
CA ALA A 703 22.81 -21.29 18.49
C ALA A 703 21.40 -21.65 19.00
N ALA A 704 21.27 -22.12 20.24
CA ALA A 704 19.97 -22.44 20.85
C ALA A 704 19.09 -21.19 21.01
N VAL A 705 19.67 -20.07 21.43
CA VAL A 705 18.94 -18.80 21.58
C VAL A 705 18.51 -18.25 20.22
N ALA A 706 19.41 -18.27 19.23
CA ALA A 706 19.11 -17.84 17.87
C ALA A 706 17.98 -18.68 17.26
N ALA A 707 18.00 -20.01 17.45
CA ALA A 707 16.94 -20.91 16.99
C ALA A 707 15.58 -20.54 17.59
N VAL A 708 15.49 -20.38 18.92
CA VAL A 708 14.23 -20.04 19.61
C VAL A 708 13.71 -18.68 19.14
N VAL A 709 14.58 -17.67 19.04
CA VAL A 709 14.19 -16.34 18.59
C VAL A 709 13.69 -16.36 17.15
N VAL A 710 14.40 -17.03 16.23
CA VAL A 710 14.00 -17.13 14.82
C VAL A 710 12.64 -17.81 14.70
N ILE A 711 12.41 -18.90 15.44
CA ILE A 711 11.12 -19.59 15.48
C ILE A 711 10.00 -18.67 15.98
N GLU A 712 10.23 -17.94 17.07
CA GLU A 712 9.21 -17.02 17.59
C GLU A 712 8.95 -15.84 16.64
N ALA A 713 10.01 -15.29 16.02
CA ALA A 713 9.90 -14.23 15.02
C ALA A 713 9.08 -14.70 13.81
N ASP A 714 9.40 -15.89 13.30
CA ASP A 714 8.69 -16.52 12.18
C ASP A 714 7.22 -16.80 12.52
N ALA A 715 6.94 -17.28 13.73
CA ALA A 715 5.58 -17.51 14.19
C ALA A 715 4.77 -16.21 14.30
N ARG A 716 5.35 -15.16 14.91
CA ARG A 716 4.70 -13.83 15.04
C ARG A 716 4.47 -13.20 13.66
N ARG A 717 5.48 -13.21 12.80
CA ARG A 717 5.41 -12.65 11.45
C ARG A 717 4.38 -13.38 10.58
N THR A 718 4.41 -14.71 10.60
CA THR A 718 3.45 -15.54 9.86
C THR A 718 2.03 -15.24 10.32
N ARG A 719 1.77 -15.19 11.63
CA ARG A 719 0.44 -14.80 12.14
C ARG A 719 0.03 -13.39 11.68
N ALA A 720 0.91 -12.39 11.81
CA ALA A 720 0.59 -11.03 11.39
C ALA A 720 0.28 -10.94 9.88
N LEU A 721 1.06 -11.63 9.04
CA LEU A 721 0.81 -11.70 7.60
C LEU A 721 -0.49 -12.42 7.27
N ARG A 722 -0.84 -13.49 8.00
CA ARG A 722 -2.14 -14.18 7.86
C ARG A 722 -3.30 -13.24 8.16
N ASP A 723 -3.25 -12.58 9.31
CA ASP A 723 -4.30 -11.67 9.76
C ASP A 723 -4.45 -10.49 8.78
N ALA A 724 -3.34 -9.91 8.31
CA ALA A 724 -3.34 -8.85 7.31
C ALA A 724 -3.86 -9.32 5.94
N THR A 725 -3.52 -10.53 5.51
CA THR A 725 -4.00 -11.12 4.24
C THR A 725 -5.51 -11.35 4.31
N ARG A 726 -6.00 -11.90 5.43
CA ARG A 726 -7.42 -12.12 5.66
C ARG A 726 -8.19 -10.81 5.73
N TRP A 727 -7.71 -9.84 6.51
CA TRP A 727 -8.28 -8.50 6.55
C TRP A 727 -8.38 -7.88 5.15
N ARG A 728 -7.32 -7.97 4.35
CA ARG A 728 -7.29 -7.42 2.98
C ARG A 728 -8.27 -8.14 2.06
N ALA A 729 -8.36 -9.46 2.18
CA ALA A 729 -9.25 -10.28 1.37
C ALA A 729 -10.74 -9.96 1.59
N HIS A 730 -11.08 -9.37 2.74
CA HIS A 730 -12.44 -8.94 3.10
C HIS A 730 -12.71 -7.45 2.89
N ARG A 731 -11.72 -6.69 2.40
CA ARG A 731 -11.86 -5.25 2.18
C ARG A 731 -11.83 -4.96 0.69
N VAL A 732 -12.94 -4.42 0.19
CA VAL A 732 -13.04 -3.86 -1.16
C VAL A 732 -12.47 -2.45 -1.13
N LEU A 733 -11.35 -2.25 -1.83
CA LEU A 733 -10.67 -0.96 -1.92
C LEU A 733 -10.83 -0.35 -3.32
N SER A 734 -10.94 0.97 -3.39
CA SER A 734 -10.99 1.70 -4.66
C SER A 734 -9.65 1.69 -5.39
N GLU A 735 -8.55 1.61 -4.64
CA GLU A 735 -7.19 1.49 -5.17
C GLU A 735 -6.57 0.15 -4.73
N PRO A 736 -5.96 -0.61 -5.65
CA PRO A 736 -5.40 -1.91 -5.33
C PRO A 736 -4.09 -1.75 -4.55
N LEU A 737 -3.98 -2.41 -3.39
CA LEU A 737 -2.75 -2.45 -2.58
C LEU A 737 -1.70 -3.38 -3.18
N ARG A 738 -1.05 -2.94 -4.27
CA ARG A 738 -0.05 -3.74 -5.01
C ARG A 738 1.41 -3.37 -4.72
N SER A 739 1.64 -2.29 -3.98
CA SER A 739 2.98 -1.80 -3.65
C SER A 739 3.11 -1.46 -2.17
N GLU A 740 4.35 -1.44 -1.69
CA GLU A 740 4.68 -1.02 -0.33
C GLU A 740 4.18 0.41 -0.02
N GLU A 741 4.25 1.30 -1.01
CA GLU A 741 3.77 2.67 -0.94
C GLU A 741 2.25 2.74 -0.77
N ALA A 742 1.49 1.90 -1.49
CA ALA A 742 0.05 1.81 -1.32
C ALA A 742 -0.32 1.31 0.09
N TRP A 743 0.43 0.32 0.59
CA TRP A 743 0.30 -0.15 1.97
C TRP A 743 0.69 0.90 3.02
N ASN A 744 1.64 1.78 2.72
CA ASN A 744 2.00 2.91 3.59
C ASN A 744 0.89 3.97 3.60
N ALA A 745 0.27 4.24 2.45
CA ALA A 745 -0.86 5.16 2.34
C ALA A 745 -2.13 4.64 3.03
N LEU A 746 -2.27 3.32 3.19
CA LEU A 746 -3.43 2.67 3.81
C LEU A 746 -3.75 3.18 5.21
N ALA A 747 -2.74 3.58 5.99
CA ALA A 747 -2.94 4.11 7.35
C ALA A 747 -3.89 5.32 7.42
N ARG A 748 -4.06 6.05 6.30
CA ARG A 748 -5.02 7.17 6.20
C ARG A 748 -6.48 6.70 6.11
N ILE A 749 -6.71 5.50 5.59
CA ILE A 749 -8.02 5.00 5.14
C ILE A 749 -8.48 3.82 6.00
N SER A 750 -7.56 2.96 6.43
CA SER A 750 -7.84 1.84 7.33
C SER A 750 -6.77 1.69 8.42
N PRO A 751 -7.05 2.16 9.64
CA PRO A 751 -6.19 1.96 10.80
C PRO A 751 -5.91 0.48 11.09
N MET A 752 -6.93 -0.39 10.94
CA MET A 752 -6.76 -1.83 11.15
C MET A 752 -5.75 -2.44 10.18
N GLY A 753 -5.87 -2.14 8.89
CA GLY A 753 -4.92 -2.65 7.89
C GLY A 753 -3.48 -2.17 8.14
N ALA A 754 -3.31 -0.94 8.63
CA ALA A 754 -2.01 -0.42 9.02
C ALA A 754 -1.43 -1.13 10.26
N LEU A 755 -2.23 -1.34 11.31
CA LEU A 755 -1.82 -2.08 12.51
C LEU A 755 -1.38 -3.51 12.15
N LEU A 756 -2.17 -4.23 11.36
CA LEU A 756 -1.87 -5.60 10.97
C LEU A 756 -0.59 -5.70 10.15
N ARG A 757 -0.34 -4.74 9.24
CA ARG A 757 0.95 -4.66 8.54
C ARG A 757 2.09 -4.33 9.48
N GLN A 758 1.91 -3.40 10.41
CA GLN A 758 2.91 -3.01 11.40
C GLN A 758 3.35 -4.20 12.26
N ARG A 759 2.41 -5.05 12.70
CA ARG A 759 2.70 -6.28 13.47
C ARG A 759 3.69 -7.21 12.77
N SER A 760 3.71 -7.25 11.44
CA SER A 760 4.68 -8.05 10.69
C SER A 760 6.11 -7.50 10.78
N ILE A 761 6.25 -6.17 10.88
CA ILE A 761 7.53 -5.48 11.08
C ILE A 761 7.95 -5.61 12.56
N ASP A 762 7.02 -5.38 13.48
CA ASP A 762 7.26 -5.48 14.92
C ASP A 762 7.66 -6.91 15.34
N ALA A 763 7.27 -7.95 14.60
CA ALA A 763 7.72 -9.32 14.84
C ALA A 763 9.25 -9.45 14.81
N ASP A 764 9.91 -8.84 13.82
CA ASP A 764 11.37 -8.85 13.69
C ASP A 764 12.01 -8.01 14.81
N GLU A 765 11.44 -6.83 15.11
CA GLU A 765 11.96 -5.93 16.14
C GLU A 765 11.88 -6.53 17.55
N ARG A 766 10.78 -7.21 17.88
CA ARG A 766 10.61 -7.94 19.15
C ARG A 766 11.59 -9.10 19.27
N ALA A 767 11.87 -9.79 18.17
CA ALA A 767 12.87 -10.85 18.12
C ALA A 767 14.27 -10.30 18.46
N PHE A 768 14.64 -9.16 17.90
CA PHE A 768 15.92 -8.51 18.20
C PHE A 768 16.05 -8.06 19.65
N ALA A 769 14.98 -7.53 20.24
CA ALA A 769 14.93 -7.22 21.67
C ALA A 769 15.12 -8.49 22.53
N ALA A 770 14.53 -9.62 22.12
CA ALA A 770 14.70 -10.89 22.80
C ALA A 770 16.14 -11.41 22.75
N VAL A 771 16.85 -11.28 21.62
CA VAL A 771 18.28 -11.63 21.51
C VAL A 771 19.13 -10.74 22.42
N ALA A 772 18.90 -9.42 22.35
CA ALA A 772 19.66 -8.44 23.14
C ALA A 772 19.57 -8.72 24.65
N ARG A 773 18.44 -9.26 25.12
CA ARG A 773 18.24 -9.68 26.52
C ARG A 773 19.09 -10.89 26.92
N VAL A 774 19.24 -11.87 26.04
CA VAL A 774 19.76 -13.19 26.39
C VAL A 774 21.26 -13.30 26.17
N VAL A 775 21.78 -12.64 25.15
CA VAL A 775 23.21 -12.69 24.83
C VAL A 775 23.93 -11.62 25.64
N ASN A 776 24.82 -12.04 26.53
CA ASN A 776 25.68 -11.11 27.27
C ASN A 776 26.53 -10.31 26.27
N THR A 777 26.59 -8.98 26.40
CA THR A 777 27.23 -8.09 25.42
C THR A 777 28.70 -8.44 25.15
N SER A 778 29.38 -9.05 26.13
CA SER A 778 30.77 -9.52 26.02
C SER A 778 30.95 -10.84 25.27
N ALA A 779 29.91 -11.67 25.12
CA ALA A 779 29.93 -12.93 24.37
C ALA A 779 29.25 -12.83 22.99
N MET A 780 28.68 -11.65 22.68
CA MET A 780 28.03 -11.39 21.41
C MET A 780 29.07 -11.16 20.30
N PRO A 781 28.98 -11.88 19.16
CA PRO A 781 29.79 -11.57 17.99
C PRO A 781 29.59 -10.12 17.53
N ASP A 782 30.65 -9.46 17.05
CA ASP A 782 30.60 -8.05 16.68
C ASP A 782 29.56 -7.76 15.59
N TRP A 783 29.39 -8.65 14.60
CA TRP A 783 28.37 -8.49 13.57
C TRP A 783 26.93 -8.56 14.13
N LEU A 784 26.69 -9.37 15.17
CA LEU A 784 25.38 -9.50 15.81
C LEU A 784 25.12 -8.28 16.69
N ARG A 785 26.15 -7.80 17.38
CA ARG A 785 26.11 -6.55 18.14
C ARG A 785 25.80 -5.38 17.22
N GLU A 786 26.57 -5.23 16.14
CA GLU A 786 26.34 -4.21 15.11
C GLU A 786 24.97 -4.35 14.48
N GLY A 787 24.48 -5.56 14.18
CA GLY A 787 23.12 -5.78 13.69
C GLY A 787 22.05 -5.31 14.67
N ILE A 788 22.14 -5.75 15.94
CA ILE A 788 21.21 -5.37 17.02
C ILE A 788 21.32 -3.89 17.38
N GLU A 789 22.45 -3.24 17.09
CA GLU A 789 22.73 -1.81 17.29
C GLU A 789 22.52 -0.96 16.02
N SER A 790 22.33 -1.59 14.85
CA SER A 790 22.03 -0.94 13.58
C SER A 790 20.52 -0.76 13.42
N PHE A 791 20.10 0.44 13.03
CA PHE A 791 18.73 0.66 12.55
C PHE A 791 18.87 1.13 11.12
N GLU A 792 18.09 0.57 10.21
CA GLU A 792 17.83 1.31 9.00
C GLU A 792 16.92 2.48 9.43
N ALA A 793 17.44 3.71 9.39
CA ALA A 793 16.68 4.94 9.56
C ALA A 793 15.66 5.12 8.40
N ARG A 794 14.88 4.09 8.06
CA ARG A 794 13.95 4.01 6.92
C ARG A 794 12.94 5.17 6.96
N ARG A 795 12.57 5.63 8.15
CA ARG A 795 11.60 6.73 8.35
C ARG A 795 12.19 8.12 8.08
N VAL A 796 13.51 8.31 8.22
CA VAL A 796 14.20 9.60 8.07
C VAL A 796 14.93 9.70 6.72
N ARG A 797 15.31 8.55 6.13
CA ARG A 797 15.97 8.45 4.80
C ARG A 797 15.17 9.09 3.66
N GLN A 798 13.88 9.38 3.86
CA GLN A 798 13.05 10.07 2.87
C GLN A 798 13.40 11.56 2.76
N PHE A 799 13.93 12.16 3.83
CA PHE A 799 14.47 13.52 3.88
C PHE A 799 15.98 13.59 3.55
N PHE A 800 16.59 12.43 3.25
CA PHE A 800 18.02 12.30 2.94
C PHE A 800 18.26 11.07 2.05
N PRO A 801 17.79 11.08 0.78
CA PRO A 801 17.94 9.94 -0.11
C PRO A 801 19.40 9.63 -0.51
N GLU A 802 20.37 10.52 -0.19
CA GLU A 802 21.76 10.49 -0.71
C GLU A 802 22.85 9.93 0.23
N ARG A 803 22.57 9.11 1.27
CA ARG A 803 23.67 8.46 2.03
C ARG A 803 23.45 6.96 2.30
N ARG A 804 24.24 6.10 1.64
CA ARG A 804 24.57 4.73 2.09
C ARG A 804 26.06 4.61 2.42
N GLU A 805 26.34 4.30 3.68
CA GLU A 805 27.54 3.63 4.23
C GLU A 805 28.89 4.35 4.09
N TRP A 806 29.28 5.08 5.14
CA TRP A 806 30.68 5.31 5.46
C TRP A 806 31.19 4.16 6.34
N LYS A 807 32.11 3.35 5.80
CA LYS A 807 32.98 2.52 6.64
C LYS A 807 34.01 3.44 7.29
N ILE A 808 34.04 3.47 8.63
CA ILE A 808 35.18 4.03 9.36
C ILE A 808 36.33 3.04 9.17
N ASP A 809 37.33 3.41 8.38
CA ASP A 809 38.61 2.72 8.35
C ASP A 809 39.30 3.00 9.69
N ARG A 810 39.31 2.02 10.60
CA ARG A 810 39.91 2.14 11.95
C ARG A 810 41.43 2.00 11.92
N SER A 811 42.11 2.48 10.88
CA SER A 811 43.56 2.31 10.74
C SER A 811 44.40 3.43 11.37
N GLU A 812 43.79 4.43 12.03
CA GLU A 812 44.52 5.44 12.81
C GLU A 812 43.84 5.73 14.16
N SER A 813 44.02 4.81 15.11
CA SER A 813 44.05 5.10 16.56
C SER A 813 44.89 4.05 17.28
#